data_AF-A0A139DN48-F1
#
_entry.id   AF-A0A139DN48-F1
#
_cell.length_a   1.000
_cell.length_b   1.000
_cell.length_c   1.000
_cell.angle_alpha   90.00
_cell.angle_beta   90.00
_cell.angle_gamma   90.00
#
_symmetry.space_group_name_H-M   'P 1'
#
loop_
_entity.id
_entity.type
_entity.pdbx_description
1 polymer ?
#
loop_
_entity_poly.entity_id
_entity_poly.type
_entity_poly.pdbx_seq_one_letter_code
_entity_poly.pdbx_strand_id
1 'polypeptide(L)'
;MSTTIHDILDELRENVRDNRTIGDRFERLIANYLVTDPQYADRLEDVWLWSEWPDRSGKDTGIDLVAKERATGEYWAIQCKFYLPETRLAKQDLDSFFTASGKRFATNEGECTFSNRMIVSTTDRWSSEAEKALENQQIPVERLRVQDLDESPIDWSQFSLKNPADIKLKAKKTLRDHQQEAMDATRLGFKEQDRGKLVMACGTGKTFTSLRIAEAMVPKGGRILFLAPSISLVAQTLREWTAEATTPFHAFAICSDSKVGREQEDLKTHDLAYPATTNATKLAQYADTFAASDPDRRTVVFSTYQSIQVVSDAQAQGLGEFDLIVCDEAHRTTGITRDGEAASDFVKVHDNAVVAGQKRLYMTATPRIFADPSKQKAKDKDAELYSMDDESKYGSVFYRIGFGEAVRRGLLTDYRVLLVAVNEDKMPSVTNAYQAQLGDDKQAKAIDTRFVSKVMGTWKGLAKKDVRLVGDEGEEDASTVDQKPMQRAVAFARSIKASNTIQQNLPALVDLYQSHTHDDHSLKCDVRHVDGSQNALVRQQSLEWLRATDIDDESCRILTNARCLSEGIDVPALDAVVFFDTRESIVDIVQSVGRVMRKAPGKDYGYIILPVGIPSSKLKDYNSYIEKDAQFKGIWKIIKALRAHDESLVDEAEFRKKVTVIGGEGDGGDGDESGDSAGEQGELELPDLPIEDISEAVYAAIPKKLGDRDYWHDWAKDVARIAERIIARIHDLIQQPETRQVFDEFLKGVQDTINPAVDEAAAVEMLAQHQITRPVFQALFPDRSFVDENPVSRSMEAVIEHLDRHRVDSETAELEAFYESIHERAALAKSEKSRQDLIKGLYESFFRTAFKDLADQLGIVYTPIEIVDFILQSADVALHKHFGHRLSDEQVHVLDPFTGTGTFITRLLQHPELIRDEDVKRKFEQELHANEIVLLAYYVATVNIESAFRARGNAEFLSFPGMVLTDTFQMTESDDLVDRVVLPENNARAERQNNLPIKVIVGNPPYSVTQGGAKYSDLDTNIGETYARYSTATLKNSLYDSYIRAFRWATDRISEDKGGDGNGIVAFVTNGGWIDGDATAGFRKCLQDDFSHIYVFNMRGNQRTSGELSRQEGGKVFGSGSRAPVAVTILVREAGHQGPGTIHYHDIGDYLSREDKLAITESAGSIEGLSWQTIIPNDANDWINQRSDDFQELKPLTGNDDALFAIRSNPDFS
;
A
#
# COMPACT_ATOMS: atom_id res chain seq x y z
N MET A 1 40.38 14.18 6.91
CA MET A 1 39.73 15.08 5.92
C MET A 1 40.35 14.75 4.57
N SER A 2 39.52 14.45 3.57
CA SER A 2 39.98 14.23 2.19
C SER A 2 40.15 15.57 1.49
N THR A 3 41.30 15.83 0.86
CA THR A 3 41.53 17.01 0.03
C THR A 3 40.52 17.09 -1.12
N THR A 4 39.93 18.26 -1.35
CA THR A 4 38.95 18.54 -2.40
C THR A 4 39.54 19.40 -3.52
N ILE A 5 38.83 19.56 -4.64
CA ILE A 5 39.25 20.52 -5.68
C ILE A 5 39.31 21.95 -5.14
N HIS A 6 38.41 22.31 -4.22
CA HIS A 6 38.40 23.64 -3.60
C HIS A 6 39.71 23.88 -2.83
N ASP A 7 40.16 22.91 -2.05
CA ASP A 7 41.45 22.99 -1.34
C ASP A 7 42.63 23.15 -2.31
N ILE A 8 42.59 22.48 -3.46
CA ILE A 8 43.63 22.59 -4.50
C ILE A 8 43.62 23.98 -5.15
N LEU A 9 42.44 24.53 -5.44
CA LEU A 9 42.30 25.88 -5.97
C LEU A 9 42.71 26.94 -4.94
N ASP A 10 42.47 26.71 -3.66
CA ASP A 10 42.94 27.57 -2.57
C ASP A 10 44.46 27.48 -2.38
N GLU A 11 45.05 26.28 -2.45
CA GLU A 11 46.51 26.11 -2.43
C GLU A 11 47.18 26.83 -3.63
N LEU A 12 46.53 26.84 -4.80
CA LEU A 12 46.96 27.62 -5.98
C LEU A 12 46.88 29.14 -5.73
N ARG A 13 45.93 29.61 -4.91
CA ARG A 13 45.78 31.03 -4.54
C ARG A 13 46.79 31.46 -3.47
N GLU A 14 47.10 30.59 -2.50
CA GLU A 14 47.98 30.89 -1.37
C GLU A 14 49.48 30.85 -1.73
N ASN A 15 49.88 30.04 -2.71
CA ASN A 15 51.27 29.91 -3.16
C ASN A 15 51.73 31.02 -4.14
N VAL A 16 52.06 32.21 -3.60
CA VAL A 16 53.04 33.23 -4.13
C VAL A 16 52.57 34.29 -5.17
N ARG A 17 53.37 35.37 -5.22
CA ARG A 17 53.22 36.79 -5.61
C ARG A 17 53.11 37.19 -7.11
N ASP A 18 52.88 36.26 -8.05
CA ASP A 18 52.82 36.56 -9.50
C ASP A 18 51.64 35.89 -10.22
N ASN A 19 50.71 36.69 -10.76
CA ASN A 19 49.49 36.23 -11.42
C ASN A 19 49.74 35.36 -12.66
N ARG A 20 50.88 35.56 -13.34
CA ARG A 20 51.18 34.81 -14.58
C ARG A 20 51.51 33.35 -14.29
N THR A 21 52.34 33.12 -13.27
CA THR A 21 52.74 31.77 -12.85
C THR A 21 51.55 30.94 -12.32
N ILE A 22 50.54 31.61 -11.73
CA ILE A 22 49.29 30.96 -11.27
C ILE A 22 48.42 30.54 -12.47
N GLY A 23 48.28 31.42 -13.46
CA GLY A 23 47.56 31.13 -14.71
C GLY A 23 48.11 29.88 -15.40
N ASP A 24 49.42 29.82 -15.64
CA ASP A 24 50.09 28.68 -16.29
C ASP A 24 49.83 27.34 -15.55
N ARG A 25 49.79 27.35 -14.20
CA ARG A 25 49.52 26.15 -13.40
C ARG A 25 48.06 25.71 -13.48
N PHE A 26 47.14 26.66 -13.46
CA PHE A 26 45.71 26.37 -13.63
C PHE A 26 45.43 25.83 -15.03
N GLU A 27 45.99 26.43 -16.07
CA GLU A 27 45.92 25.93 -17.45
C GLU A 27 46.44 24.49 -17.56
N ARG A 28 47.56 24.18 -16.91
CA ARG A 28 48.11 22.80 -16.89
C ARG A 28 47.19 21.81 -16.18
N LEU A 29 46.59 22.21 -15.06
CA LEU A 29 45.59 21.40 -14.35
C LEU A 29 44.41 21.09 -15.26
N ILE A 30 43.88 22.10 -15.96
CA ILE A 30 42.75 21.93 -16.89
C ILE A 30 43.14 21.07 -18.10
N ALA A 31 44.32 21.25 -18.67
CA ALA A 31 44.79 20.40 -19.76
C ALA A 31 44.84 18.92 -19.36
N ASN A 32 45.37 18.62 -18.18
CA ASN A 32 45.43 17.25 -17.65
C ASN A 32 44.04 16.71 -17.28
N TYR A 33 43.14 17.57 -16.74
CA TYR A 33 41.75 17.22 -16.47
C TYR A 33 41.04 16.75 -17.74
N LEU A 34 41.14 17.51 -18.83
CA LEU A 34 40.43 17.24 -20.09
C LEU A 34 40.87 15.94 -20.77
N VAL A 35 42.10 15.46 -20.53
CA VAL A 35 42.60 14.17 -21.05
C VAL A 35 42.41 13.01 -20.07
N THR A 36 41.99 13.28 -18.83
CA THR A 36 41.81 12.25 -17.79
C THR A 36 40.33 11.98 -17.49
N ASP A 37 39.51 13.01 -17.44
CA ASP A 37 38.08 12.88 -17.15
C ASP A 37 37.37 12.11 -18.29
N PRO A 38 36.68 10.98 -18.01
CA PRO A 38 36.02 10.17 -19.04
C PRO A 38 35.02 10.93 -19.91
N GLN A 39 34.46 12.03 -19.44
CA GLN A 39 33.57 12.88 -20.22
C GLN A 39 34.28 13.53 -21.42
N TYR A 40 35.56 13.89 -21.25
CA TYR A 40 36.35 14.61 -22.24
C TYR A 40 37.41 13.72 -22.90
N ALA A 41 38.08 12.85 -22.15
CA ALA A 41 39.12 11.93 -22.64
C ALA A 41 38.60 10.98 -23.74
N ASP A 42 37.31 10.67 -23.70
CA ASP A 42 36.61 9.87 -24.69
C ASP A 42 36.47 10.55 -26.06
N ARG A 43 36.56 11.89 -26.08
CA ARG A 43 36.31 12.77 -27.24
C ARG A 43 37.57 13.49 -27.70
N LEU A 44 38.41 13.94 -26.77
CA LEU A 44 39.64 14.68 -27.02
C LEU A 44 40.82 13.70 -27.07
N GLU A 45 41.65 13.84 -28.10
CA GLU A 45 42.86 13.04 -28.26
C GLU A 45 44.05 13.71 -27.58
N ASP A 46 44.28 14.97 -27.92
CA ASP A 46 45.39 15.78 -27.43
C ASP A 46 44.87 17.12 -26.91
N VAL A 47 45.46 17.61 -25.82
CA VAL A 47 45.22 18.94 -25.26
C VAL A 47 46.56 19.61 -25.00
N TRP A 48 46.80 20.75 -25.64
CA TRP A 48 48.04 21.51 -25.52
C TRP A 48 47.79 22.85 -24.85
N LEU A 49 48.74 23.30 -24.03
CA LEU A 49 48.88 24.73 -23.75
C LEU A 49 49.09 25.45 -25.09
N TRP A 50 48.61 26.69 -25.24
CA TRP A 50 48.84 27.49 -26.45
C TRP A 50 50.33 27.62 -26.79
N SER A 51 51.18 27.67 -25.77
CA SER A 51 52.63 27.72 -25.92
C SER A 51 53.25 26.42 -26.46
N GLU A 52 52.57 25.28 -26.29
CA GLU A 52 53.01 23.94 -26.66
C GLU A 52 52.35 23.43 -27.95
N TRP A 53 51.32 24.12 -28.44
CA TRP A 53 50.58 23.72 -29.64
C TRP A 53 51.48 23.77 -30.91
N PRO A 54 51.61 22.65 -31.66
CA PRO A 54 52.54 22.56 -32.79
C PRO A 54 52.28 23.57 -33.92
N ASP A 55 51.00 23.89 -34.17
CA ASP A 55 50.56 24.73 -35.29
C ASP A 55 50.32 26.21 -34.88
N ARG A 56 50.87 26.64 -33.74
CA ARG A 56 50.69 28.00 -33.23
C ARG A 56 51.17 29.07 -34.22
N SER A 57 50.37 30.12 -34.42
CA SER A 57 50.75 31.28 -35.22
C SER A 57 50.49 32.60 -34.47
N GLY A 58 51.51 33.46 -34.38
CA GLY A 58 51.43 34.76 -33.69
C GLY A 58 51.62 34.74 -32.17
N LYS A 59 51.38 35.89 -31.52
CA LYS A 59 51.33 36.01 -30.05
C LYS A 59 49.95 35.61 -29.54
N ASP A 60 49.88 35.13 -28.30
CA ASP A 60 48.61 34.86 -27.62
C ASP A 60 47.73 36.11 -27.61
N THR A 61 46.49 35.95 -28.06
CA THR A 61 45.46 36.99 -28.14
C THR A 61 44.19 36.58 -27.41
N GLY A 62 44.23 35.57 -26.53
CA GLY A 62 43.14 35.16 -25.65
C GLY A 62 42.75 33.67 -25.71
N ILE A 63 43.57 32.78 -26.30
CA ILE A 63 43.34 31.31 -26.30
C ILE A 63 44.44 30.68 -25.45
N ASP A 64 44.05 29.95 -24.40
CA ASP A 64 45.00 29.42 -23.41
C ASP A 64 45.32 27.95 -23.69
N LEU A 65 44.32 27.14 -24.09
CA LEU A 65 44.53 25.75 -24.53
C LEU A 65 43.91 25.50 -25.91
N VAL A 66 44.48 24.52 -26.62
CA VAL A 66 43.93 23.96 -27.86
C VAL A 66 43.76 22.46 -27.69
N ALA A 67 42.59 21.92 -28.03
CA ALA A 67 42.35 20.48 -28.02
C ALA A 67 42.02 19.97 -29.42
N LYS A 68 42.36 18.71 -29.71
CA LYS A 68 42.01 18.02 -30.96
C LYS A 68 41.00 16.90 -30.68
N GLU A 69 39.93 16.85 -31.46
CA GLU A 69 38.88 15.84 -31.35
C GLU A 69 39.31 14.53 -32.05
N ARG A 70 39.19 13.40 -31.34
CA ARG A 70 39.68 12.08 -31.75
C ARG A 70 39.04 11.55 -33.04
N ALA A 71 37.73 11.76 -33.20
CA ALA A 71 36.98 11.14 -34.30
C ALA A 71 36.93 11.97 -35.58
N THR A 72 36.90 13.30 -35.44
CA THR A 72 36.73 14.24 -36.57
C THR A 72 38.05 14.89 -36.97
N GLY A 73 39.04 14.93 -36.06
CA GLY A 73 40.27 15.70 -36.22
C GLY A 73 40.09 17.22 -36.06
N GLU A 74 38.89 17.68 -35.69
CA GLU A 74 38.60 19.10 -35.50
C GLU A 74 39.25 19.68 -34.23
N TYR A 75 39.44 21.00 -34.20
CA TYR A 75 40.13 21.69 -33.10
C TYR A 75 39.18 22.52 -32.24
N TRP A 76 39.47 22.57 -30.94
CA TRP A 76 38.75 23.38 -29.96
C TRP A 76 39.64 24.49 -29.43
N ALA A 77 39.08 25.68 -29.26
CA ALA A 77 39.74 26.78 -28.57
C ALA A 77 39.24 26.83 -27.12
N ILE A 78 40.15 26.91 -26.15
CA ILE A 78 39.81 26.87 -24.73
C ILE A 78 40.44 28.08 -24.03
N GLN A 79 39.65 28.76 -23.19
CA GLN A 79 40.11 29.88 -22.37
C GLN A 79 39.94 29.56 -20.89
N CYS A 80 40.99 29.74 -20.09
CA CYS A 80 41.04 29.51 -18.66
C CYS A 80 41.05 30.85 -17.90
N LYS A 81 39.99 31.12 -17.13
CA LYS A 81 39.82 32.31 -16.31
C LYS A 81 39.93 31.97 -14.83
N PHE A 82 41.14 32.13 -14.29
CA PHE A 82 41.42 31.93 -12.86
C PHE A 82 41.22 33.24 -12.07
N TYR A 83 39.99 33.48 -11.63
CA TYR A 83 39.63 34.61 -10.78
C TYR A 83 39.20 34.16 -9.37
N LEU A 84 39.17 35.12 -8.43
CA LEU A 84 38.55 34.87 -7.13
C LEU A 84 37.04 34.59 -7.32
N PRO A 85 36.42 33.72 -6.50
CA PRO A 85 34.99 33.40 -6.62
C PRO A 85 34.07 34.63 -6.56
N GLU A 86 34.52 35.68 -5.86
CA GLU A 86 33.79 36.93 -5.70
C GLU A 86 33.87 37.86 -6.92
N THR A 87 34.86 37.67 -7.80
CA THR A 87 35.11 38.51 -8.97
C THR A 87 34.04 38.28 -10.03
N ARG A 88 33.46 39.38 -10.55
CA ARG A 88 32.50 39.32 -11.65
C ARG A 88 33.21 39.34 -13.00
N LEU A 89 32.95 38.33 -13.84
CA LEU A 89 33.44 38.23 -15.21
C LEU A 89 32.53 39.03 -16.15
N ALA A 90 33.11 39.99 -16.87
CA ALA A 90 32.40 40.86 -17.81
C ALA A 90 32.65 40.42 -19.26
N LYS A 91 31.79 40.87 -20.18
CA LYS A 91 31.93 40.58 -21.63
C LYS A 91 33.33 40.94 -22.17
N GLN A 92 33.90 42.05 -21.71
CA GLN A 92 35.21 42.53 -22.14
C GLN A 92 36.33 41.54 -21.84
N ASP A 93 36.18 40.68 -20.82
CA ASP A 93 37.16 39.66 -20.47
C ASP A 93 37.21 38.50 -21.47
N LEU A 94 36.17 38.36 -22.31
CA LEU A 94 35.98 37.29 -23.30
C LEU A 94 36.12 37.77 -24.75
N ASP A 95 36.03 39.07 -25.00
CA ASP A 95 36.01 39.65 -26.35
C ASP A 95 37.24 39.24 -27.19
N SER A 96 38.41 39.16 -26.54
CA SER A 96 39.66 38.75 -27.18
C SER A 96 39.63 37.27 -27.63
N PHE A 97 39.10 36.38 -26.77
CA PHE A 97 38.93 34.96 -27.07
C PHE A 97 37.95 34.72 -28.21
N PHE A 98 36.77 35.36 -28.19
CA PHE A 98 35.80 35.23 -29.29
C PHE A 98 36.37 35.73 -30.62
N THR A 99 37.17 36.79 -30.57
CA THR A 99 37.84 37.33 -31.76
C THR A 99 38.94 36.40 -32.28
N ALA A 100 39.75 35.83 -31.38
CA ALA A 100 40.86 34.94 -31.75
C ALA A 100 40.35 33.60 -32.30
N SER A 101 39.43 32.96 -31.57
CA SER A 101 38.86 31.66 -31.93
C SER A 101 37.93 31.71 -33.15
N GLY A 102 37.53 32.90 -33.61
CA GLY A 102 36.76 33.07 -34.85
C GLY A 102 37.61 33.14 -36.13
N LYS A 103 38.94 33.16 -36.01
CA LYS A 103 39.85 33.25 -37.16
C LYS A 103 40.20 31.87 -37.71
N ARG A 104 40.49 31.83 -39.01
CA ARG A 104 41.13 30.69 -39.67
C ARG A 104 42.61 30.61 -39.26
N PHE A 105 43.12 29.39 -39.15
CA PHE A 105 44.53 29.12 -38.89
C PHE A 105 45.04 28.00 -39.81
N ALA A 106 46.34 27.94 -40.03
CA ALA A 106 46.97 26.90 -40.85
C ALA A 106 47.50 25.79 -39.96
N THR A 107 47.26 24.53 -40.35
CA THR A 107 47.87 23.33 -39.81
C THR A 107 48.68 22.63 -40.89
N ASN A 108 49.40 21.57 -40.52
CA ASN A 108 50.09 20.71 -41.49
C ASN A 108 49.13 20.04 -42.51
N GLU A 109 47.83 20.03 -42.23
CA GLU A 109 46.78 19.42 -43.07
C GLU A 109 46.00 20.44 -43.91
N GLY A 110 46.24 21.75 -43.72
CA GLY A 110 45.62 22.82 -44.49
C GLY A 110 45.09 23.97 -43.63
N GLU A 111 44.25 24.81 -44.23
CA GLU A 111 43.58 25.91 -43.51
C GLU A 111 42.34 25.37 -42.76
N CYS A 112 42.29 25.57 -41.46
CA CYS A 112 41.27 25.04 -40.54
C CYS A 112 40.57 26.17 -39.76
N THR A 113 39.45 25.82 -39.10
CA THR A 113 38.74 26.65 -38.13
C THR A 113 38.49 25.86 -36.86
N PHE A 114 38.32 26.55 -35.74
CA PHE A 114 37.84 25.91 -34.51
C PHE A 114 36.38 25.48 -34.69
N SER A 115 36.05 24.25 -34.29
CA SER A 115 34.68 23.74 -34.33
C SER A 115 33.94 23.90 -33.02
N ASN A 116 34.67 24.09 -31.92
CA ASN A 116 34.11 24.31 -30.59
C ASN A 116 34.93 25.30 -29.76
N ARG A 117 34.29 25.92 -28.78
CA ARG A 117 34.92 26.81 -27.79
C ARG A 117 34.58 26.33 -26.39
N MET A 118 35.54 26.38 -25.47
CA MET A 118 35.29 26.13 -24.05
C MET A 118 35.84 27.28 -23.21
N ILE A 119 35.04 27.75 -22.26
CA ILE A 119 35.50 28.72 -21.26
C ILE A 119 35.50 28.02 -19.91
N VAL A 120 36.68 27.91 -19.32
CA VAL A 120 36.89 27.38 -17.99
C VAL A 120 36.98 28.54 -17.02
N SER A 121 36.13 28.58 -15.99
CA SER A 121 36.09 29.71 -15.05
C SER A 121 36.04 29.23 -13.61
N THR A 122 36.83 29.88 -12.75
CA THR A 122 36.76 29.69 -11.29
C THR A 122 35.78 30.62 -10.58
N THR A 123 35.09 31.46 -11.35
CA THR A 123 33.96 32.27 -10.89
C THR A 123 32.74 32.03 -11.78
N ASP A 124 31.59 31.92 -11.14
CA ASP A 124 30.32 31.79 -11.83
C ASP A 124 29.54 33.14 -11.85
N ARG A 125 30.11 34.21 -11.28
CA ARG A 125 29.52 35.55 -11.33
C ARG A 125 29.76 36.20 -12.68
N TRP A 126 28.87 36.00 -13.64
CA TRP A 126 28.99 36.60 -14.97
C TRP A 126 28.05 37.80 -15.13
N SER A 127 28.46 38.81 -15.90
CA SER A 127 27.57 39.91 -16.27
C SER A 127 26.47 39.42 -17.23
N SER A 128 25.31 40.09 -17.24
CA SER A 128 24.21 39.72 -18.14
C SER A 128 24.61 39.75 -19.63
N GLU A 129 25.56 40.61 -19.98
CA GLU A 129 26.13 40.78 -21.30
C GLU A 129 27.11 39.65 -21.64
N ALA A 130 27.86 39.14 -20.65
CA ALA A 130 28.73 37.99 -20.82
C ALA A 130 27.92 36.71 -21.02
N GLU A 131 26.85 36.53 -20.23
CA GLU A 131 25.89 35.41 -20.39
C GLU A 131 25.26 35.40 -21.79
N LYS A 132 24.75 36.56 -22.25
CA LYS A 132 24.18 36.69 -23.60
C LYS A 132 25.21 36.47 -24.71
N ALA A 133 26.50 36.68 -24.45
CA ALA A 133 27.54 36.50 -25.46
C ALA A 133 27.77 35.02 -25.82
N LEU A 134 27.39 34.09 -24.93
CA LEU A 134 27.50 32.63 -25.17
C LEU A 134 26.38 32.10 -26.08
N GLU A 135 25.24 32.78 -26.10
CA GLU A 135 24.03 32.31 -26.78
C GLU A 135 24.13 32.50 -28.31
N ASN A 136 23.70 31.49 -29.09
CA ASN A 136 23.57 31.53 -30.55
C ASN A 136 24.87 31.90 -31.32
N GLN A 137 26.03 31.50 -30.81
CA GLN A 137 27.32 31.66 -31.50
C GLN A 137 27.44 30.74 -32.72
N GLN A 138 28.13 31.19 -33.77
CA GLN A 138 28.40 30.36 -34.96
C GLN A 138 29.27 29.14 -34.64
N ILE A 139 30.32 29.36 -33.82
CA ILE A 139 31.10 28.30 -33.20
C ILE A 139 30.50 28.10 -31.81
N PRO A 140 29.94 26.92 -31.48
CA PRO A 140 29.36 26.64 -30.18
C PRO A 140 30.34 26.94 -29.03
N VAL A 141 29.79 27.32 -27.88
CA VAL A 141 30.57 27.65 -26.68
C VAL A 141 30.05 26.84 -25.50
N GLU A 142 30.97 26.17 -24.83
CA GLU A 142 30.75 25.40 -23.61
C GLU A 142 31.37 26.10 -22.41
N ARG A 143 30.80 25.89 -21.23
CA ARG A 143 31.33 26.39 -19.96
C ARG A 143 31.76 25.21 -19.09
N LEU A 144 33.01 25.23 -18.62
CA LEU A 144 33.50 24.30 -17.59
C LEU A 144 33.66 25.08 -16.28
N ARG A 145 32.91 24.68 -15.25
CA ARG A 145 32.88 25.34 -13.94
C ARG A 145 33.67 24.51 -12.93
N VAL A 146 33.99 25.12 -11.79
CA VAL A 146 34.62 24.39 -10.67
C VAL A 146 33.75 23.22 -10.21
N GLN A 147 32.43 23.35 -10.30
CA GLN A 147 31.50 22.25 -10.02
C GLN A 147 31.77 21.02 -10.88
N ASP A 148 31.97 21.23 -12.17
CA ASP A 148 32.13 20.13 -13.11
C ASP A 148 33.44 19.38 -12.79
N LEU A 149 34.45 20.10 -12.27
CA LEU A 149 35.67 19.50 -11.69
C LEU A 149 35.39 18.75 -10.38
N ASP A 150 34.56 19.28 -9.48
CA ASP A 150 34.24 18.65 -8.19
C ASP A 150 33.42 17.36 -8.35
N GLU A 151 32.44 17.38 -9.25
CA GLU A 151 31.57 16.24 -9.59
C GLU A 151 32.26 15.19 -10.46
N SER A 152 33.48 15.47 -10.93
CA SER A 152 34.29 14.54 -11.71
C SER A 152 34.56 13.22 -10.97
N PRO A 153 34.69 12.10 -11.71
CA PRO A 153 35.23 10.86 -11.16
C PRO A 153 36.70 10.97 -10.74
N ILE A 154 37.38 12.11 -10.91
CA ILE A 154 38.74 12.32 -10.40
C ILE A 154 38.77 12.24 -8.86
N ASP A 155 39.79 11.57 -8.34
CA ASP A 155 40.11 11.50 -6.91
C ASP A 155 41.06 12.63 -6.51
N TRP A 156 40.49 13.79 -6.21
CA TRP A 156 41.23 14.97 -5.77
C TRP A 156 42.03 14.75 -4.48
N SER A 157 41.70 13.73 -3.68
CA SER A 157 42.45 13.41 -2.45
C SER A 157 43.83 12.81 -2.73
N GLN A 158 44.04 12.25 -3.93
CA GLN A 158 45.33 11.73 -4.38
C GLN A 158 46.10 12.72 -5.26
N PHE A 159 45.47 13.82 -5.66
CA PHE A 159 46.10 14.83 -6.52
C PHE A 159 47.13 15.66 -5.75
N SER A 160 48.21 16.06 -6.43
CA SER A 160 49.22 16.97 -5.86
C SER A 160 49.70 17.98 -6.88
N LEU A 161 49.74 19.26 -6.50
CA LEU A 161 50.33 20.33 -7.31
C LEU A 161 51.83 20.14 -7.60
N LYS A 162 52.52 19.27 -6.86
CA LYS A 162 53.92 18.89 -7.14
C LYS A 162 54.05 17.95 -8.35
N ASN A 163 53.00 17.19 -8.64
CA ASN A 163 52.94 16.27 -9.77
C ASN A 163 51.59 16.40 -10.49
N PRO A 164 51.33 17.54 -11.16
CA PRO A 164 50.01 17.85 -11.72
C PRO A 164 49.57 16.91 -12.84
N ALA A 165 50.47 16.07 -13.37
CA ALA A 165 50.17 15.09 -14.42
C ALA A 165 49.62 13.75 -13.87
N ASP A 166 49.75 13.47 -12.56
CA ASP A 166 49.26 12.24 -11.94
C ASP A 166 47.84 12.46 -11.39
N ILE A 167 46.87 12.55 -12.29
CA ILE A 167 45.45 12.60 -11.97
C ILE A 167 44.90 11.17 -12.00
N LYS A 168 44.23 10.74 -10.93
CA LYS A 168 43.64 9.40 -10.81
C LYS A 168 42.13 9.47 -10.72
N LEU A 169 41.48 8.46 -11.28
CA LEU A 169 40.03 8.28 -11.17
C LEU A 169 39.67 7.45 -9.94
N LYS A 170 38.52 7.75 -9.34
CA LYS A 170 37.85 6.93 -8.33
C LYS A 170 37.51 5.56 -8.92
N ALA A 171 37.39 4.56 -8.06
CA ALA A 171 36.98 3.22 -8.47
C ALA A 171 35.52 3.24 -8.98
N LYS A 172 35.27 2.55 -10.10
CA LYS A 172 33.92 2.38 -10.67
C LYS A 172 33.01 1.57 -9.75
N LYS A 173 31.71 1.81 -9.83
CA LYS A 173 30.67 1.08 -9.09
C LYS A 173 30.57 -0.36 -9.56
N THR A 174 30.35 -1.26 -8.60
CA THR A 174 29.98 -2.67 -8.82
C THR A 174 28.47 -2.83 -8.71
N LEU A 175 27.90 -3.74 -9.51
CA LEU A 175 26.48 -4.11 -9.38
C LEU A 175 26.22 -4.70 -8.00
N ARG A 176 25.11 -4.28 -7.38
CA ARG A 176 24.52 -4.93 -6.21
C ARG A 176 23.58 -6.05 -6.65
N ASP A 177 23.24 -6.95 -5.74
CA ASP A 177 22.41 -8.14 -6.03
C ASP A 177 21.08 -7.79 -6.71
N HIS A 178 20.34 -6.80 -6.18
CA HIS A 178 19.07 -6.35 -6.76
C HIS A 178 19.22 -5.75 -8.17
N GLN A 179 20.39 -5.19 -8.50
CA GLN A 179 20.67 -4.64 -9.82
C GLN A 179 21.05 -5.74 -10.81
N GLN A 180 21.72 -6.79 -10.32
CA GLN A 180 22.01 -8.00 -11.09
C GLN A 180 20.72 -8.76 -11.42
N GLU A 181 19.84 -8.96 -10.44
CA GLU A 181 18.49 -9.51 -10.63
C GLU A 181 17.71 -8.73 -11.69
N ALA A 182 17.69 -7.39 -11.59
CA ALA A 182 17.02 -6.51 -12.54
C ALA A 182 17.58 -6.67 -13.97
N MET A 183 18.90 -6.80 -14.11
CA MET A 183 19.55 -7.00 -15.40
C MET A 183 19.21 -8.37 -16.01
N ASP A 184 19.25 -9.44 -15.21
CA ASP A 184 18.93 -10.79 -15.66
C ASP A 184 17.46 -10.93 -16.05
N ALA A 185 16.54 -10.37 -15.24
CA ALA A 185 15.12 -10.36 -15.53
C ALA A 185 14.80 -9.53 -16.80
N THR A 186 15.46 -8.38 -16.97
CA THR A 186 15.31 -7.57 -18.19
C THR A 186 15.78 -8.32 -19.43
N ARG A 187 16.92 -9.02 -19.34
CA ARG A 187 17.46 -9.84 -20.44
C ARG A 187 16.55 -11.01 -20.78
N LEU A 188 15.92 -11.64 -19.77
CA LEU A 188 14.96 -12.72 -19.97
C LEU A 188 13.69 -12.20 -20.64
N GLY A 189 13.09 -11.15 -20.09
CA GLY A 189 11.84 -10.56 -20.62
C GLY A 189 11.98 -10.09 -22.06
N PHE A 190 13.13 -9.51 -22.42
CA PHE A 190 13.37 -9.10 -23.79
C PHE A 190 13.61 -10.24 -24.79
N LYS A 191 13.68 -11.51 -24.36
CA LYS A 191 13.64 -12.66 -25.29
C LYS A 191 12.23 -12.93 -25.80
N GLU A 192 11.21 -12.60 -25.00
CA GLU A 192 9.81 -12.92 -25.28
C GLU A 192 9.04 -11.69 -25.80
N GLN A 193 9.46 -10.49 -25.41
CA GLN A 193 8.78 -9.23 -25.71
C GLN A 193 9.78 -8.15 -26.13
N ASP A 194 9.31 -7.13 -26.84
CA ASP A 194 10.15 -5.98 -27.25
C ASP A 194 9.97 -4.76 -26.34
N ARG A 195 9.09 -4.86 -25.35
CA ARG A 195 8.76 -3.80 -24.41
C ARG A 195 8.70 -4.38 -23.01
N GLY A 196 9.18 -3.63 -22.03
CA GLY A 196 9.01 -3.99 -20.63
C GLY A 196 9.29 -2.86 -19.68
N LYS A 197 8.80 -3.01 -18.45
CA LYS A 197 8.95 -2.05 -17.36
C LYS A 197 9.99 -2.51 -16.35
N LEU A 198 10.82 -1.58 -15.91
CA LEU A 198 11.72 -1.72 -14.77
C LEU A 198 11.25 -0.76 -13.67
N VAL A 199 10.61 -1.32 -12.63
CA VAL A 199 10.06 -0.55 -11.52
C VAL A 199 11.01 -0.63 -10.35
N MET A 200 11.68 0.47 -9.99
CA MET A 200 12.60 0.46 -8.85
C MET A 200 12.41 1.70 -8.00
N ALA A 201 12.43 1.53 -6.68
CA ALA A 201 12.35 2.63 -5.71
C ALA A 201 13.40 3.74 -5.98
N CYS A 202 13.09 4.98 -5.61
CA CYS A 202 14.04 6.10 -5.72
C CYS A 202 15.27 5.84 -4.85
N GLY A 203 16.48 6.08 -5.38
CA GLY A 203 17.73 5.88 -4.65
C GLY A 203 18.38 4.49 -4.76
N THR A 204 17.73 3.51 -5.40
CA THR A 204 18.28 2.14 -5.58
C THR A 204 19.21 2.00 -6.79
N GLY A 205 19.47 3.08 -7.53
CA GLY A 205 20.44 3.13 -8.62
C GLY A 205 19.89 2.80 -10.01
N LYS A 206 18.63 3.14 -10.34
CA LYS A 206 18.01 2.95 -11.67
C LYS A 206 18.92 3.35 -12.84
N THR A 207 19.49 4.56 -12.77
CA THR A 207 20.33 5.12 -13.83
C THR A 207 21.58 4.26 -14.08
N PHE A 208 22.27 3.83 -13.04
CA PHE A 208 23.41 2.91 -13.13
C PHE A 208 23.01 1.51 -13.62
N THR A 209 21.89 0.96 -13.14
CA THR A 209 21.37 -0.34 -13.61
C THR A 209 21.07 -0.29 -15.11
N SER A 210 20.50 0.82 -15.61
CA SER A 210 20.17 0.99 -17.02
C SER A 210 21.40 1.03 -17.93
N LEU A 211 22.52 1.60 -17.46
CA LEU A 211 23.81 1.55 -18.15
C LEU A 211 24.27 0.10 -18.32
N ARG A 212 24.26 -0.68 -17.23
CA ARG A 212 24.71 -2.09 -17.25
C ARG A 212 23.82 -2.96 -18.14
N ILE A 213 22.50 -2.72 -18.12
CA ILE A 213 21.56 -3.36 -19.05
C ILE A 213 21.92 -3.02 -20.50
N ALA A 214 22.16 -1.73 -20.81
CA ALA A 214 22.52 -1.30 -22.14
C ALA A 214 23.84 -1.93 -22.63
N GLU A 215 24.87 -2.00 -21.77
CA GLU A 215 26.14 -2.65 -22.08
C GLU A 215 26.02 -4.16 -22.32
N ALA A 216 25.11 -4.83 -21.61
CA ALA A 216 24.88 -6.27 -21.74
C ALA A 216 24.01 -6.62 -22.95
N MET A 217 23.07 -5.76 -23.32
CA MET A 217 22.08 -6.03 -24.36
C MET A 217 22.47 -5.52 -25.75
N VAL A 218 23.10 -4.35 -25.81
CA VAL A 218 23.41 -3.71 -27.09
C VAL A 218 24.76 -4.22 -27.59
N PRO A 219 24.86 -4.72 -28.83
CA PRO A 219 26.12 -5.19 -29.37
C PRO A 219 27.15 -4.05 -29.47
N LYS A 220 28.42 -4.41 -29.65
CA LYS A 220 29.47 -3.45 -30.03
C LYS A 220 29.06 -2.75 -31.33
N GLY A 221 29.30 -1.43 -31.42
CA GLY A 221 28.82 -0.60 -32.53
C GLY A 221 27.32 -0.29 -32.55
N GLY A 222 26.53 -0.86 -31.63
CA GLY A 222 25.08 -0.65 -31.56
C GLY A 222 24.69 0.76 -31.06
N ARG A 223 23.39 1.07 -31.17
CA ARG A 223 22.83 2.40 -30.89
C ARG A 223 21.81 2.37 -29.75
N ILE A 224 21.95 3.31 -28.81
CA ILE A 224 21.08 3.50 -27.65
C ILE A 224 20.46 4.88 -27.69
N LEU A 225 19.16 4.98 -27.39
CA LEU A 225 18.48 6.24 -27.12
C LEU A 225 18.09 6.29 -25.64
N PHE A 226 18.54 7.29 -24.91
CA PHE A 226 18.12 7.55 -23.54
C PHE A 226 17.23 8.81 -23.50
N LEU A 227 16.01 8.67 -23.02
CA LEU A 227 15.03 9.74 -22.91
C LEU A 227 14.78 10.10 -21.44
N ALA A 228 14.85 11.40 -21.14
CA ALA A 228 14.56 11.97 -19.83
C ALA A 228 13.68 13.23 -19.95
N PRO A 229 12.99 13.66 -18.88
CA PRO A 229 12.04 14.76 -18.96
C PRO A 229 12.64 16.18 -18.90
N SER A 230 13.86 16.31 -18.38
CA SER A 230 14.54 17.59 -18.12
C SER A 230 15.99 17.57 -18.56
N ILE A 231 16.54 18.75 -18.89
CA ILE A 231 17.95 18.91 -19.29
C ILE A 231 18.89 18.52 -18.14
N SER A 232 18.49 18.84 -16.91
CA SER A 232 19.25 18.50 -15.70
C SER A 232 19.42 16.98 -15.53
N LEU A 233 18.37 16.18 -15.78
CA LEU A 233 18.45 14.72 -15.72
C LEU A 233 19.26 14.12 -16.88
N VAL A 234 19.19 14.71 -18.09
CA VAL A 234 20.06 14.36 -19.21
C VAL A 234 21.53 14.56 -18.84
N ALA A 235 21.88 15.73 -18.29
CA ALA A 235 23.23 16.06 -17.86
C ALA A 235 23.76 15.08 -16.79
N GLN A 236 22.94 14.79 -15.78
CA GLN A 236 23.28 13.87 -14.71
C GLN A 236 23.50 12.44 -15.23
N THR A 237 22.58 11.95 -16.08
CA THR A 237 22.67 10.61 -16.67
C THR A 237 23.92 10.48 -17.53
N LEU A 238 24.17 11.48 -18.39
CA LEU A 238 25.33 11.51 -19.26
C LEU A 238 26.64 11.43 -18.47
N ARG A 239 26.78 12.24 -17.41
CA ARG A 239 27.95 12.21 -16.52
C ARG A 239 28.10 10.87 -15.80
N GLU A 240 27.01 10.33 -15.26
CA GLU A 240 27.06 9.03 -14.56
C GLU A 240 27.42 7.89 -15.53
N TRP A 241 26.85 7.88 -16.74
CA TRP A 241 27.13 6.86 -17.74
C TRP A 241 28.58 6.93 -18.23
N THR A 242 29.12 8.12 -18.51
CA THR A 242 30.52 8.26 -18.95
C THR A 242 31.50 7.87 -17.84
N ALA A 243 31.22 8.24 -16.58
CA ALA A 243 32.07 7.87 -15.45
C ALA A 243 32.09 6.36 -15.18
N GLU A 244 30.93 5.69 -15.32
CA GLU A 244 30.74 4.31 -14.85
C GLU A 244 30.79 3.24 -15.96
N ALA A 245 30.77 3.63 -17.24
CA ALA A 245 30.81 2.70 -18.37
C ALA A 245 32.08 1.86 -18.37
N THR A 246 31.95 0.55 -18.56
CA THR A 246 33.07 -0.38 -18.70
C THR A 246 33.81 -0.18 -20.02
N THR A 247 33.07 0.10 -21.09
CA THR A 247 33.59 0.42 -22.42
C THR A 247 33.17 1.83 -22.83
N PRO A 248 34.09 2.67 -23.32
CA PRO A 248 33.76 4.00 -23.86
C PRO A 248 32.66 3.95 -24.91
N PHE A 249 31.90 5.03 -25.06
CA PHE A 249 30.84 5.17 -26.07
C PHE A 249 30.83 6.58 -26.68
N HIS A 250 30.25 6.71 -27.87
CA HIS A 250 30.01 8.01 -28.49
C HIS A 250 28.73 8.62 -27.92
N ALA A 251 28.83 9.77 -27.27
CA ALA A 251 27.71 10.42 -26.62
C ALA A 251 27.22 11.64 -27.41
N PHE A 252 25.91 11.76 -27.59
CA PHE A 252 25.25 12.94 -28.17
C PHE A 252 24.17 13.46 -27.22
N ALA A 253 24.09 14.78 -27.05
CA ALA A 253 23.03 15.43 -26.26
C ALA A 253 22.08 16.22 -27.18
N ILE A 254 20.77 15.96 -27.07
CA ILE A 254 19.73 16.62 -27.85
C ILE A 254 18.74 17.28 -26.89
N CYS A 255 18.86 18.59 -26.75
CA CYS A 255 18.06 19.40 -25.84
C CYS A 255 17.66 20.70 -26.56
N SER A 256 16.43 21.18 -26.33
CA SER A 256 15.93 22.42 -26.92
C SER A 256 15.49 23.41 -25.84
N ASP A 257 16.29 24.47 -25.63
CA ASP A 257 16.07 25.55 -24.66
C ASP A 257 14.72 26.29 -24.87
N SER A 258 14.20 26.33 -26.11
CA SER A 258 13.00 27.10 -26.46
C SER A 258 11.67 26.34 -26.32
N LYS A 259 11.70 25.01 -26.23
CA LYS A 259 10.51 24.13 -26.14
C LYS A 259 10.33 23.49 -24.77
N VAL A 260 11.39 23.39 -23.97
CA VAL A 260 11.28 23.18 -22.53
C VAL A 260 10.68 24.48 -21.98
N GLY A 261 9.42 24.44 -21.56
CA GLY A 261 8.56 25.64 -21.47
C GLY A 261 9.18 26.81 -20.70
N ARG A 262 8.81 28.05 -21.06
CA ARG A 262 9.21 29.30 -20.38
C ARG A 262 8.84 29.38 -18.89
N GLU A 263 8.19 28.35 -18.35
CA GLU A 263 7.82 28.19 -16.94
C GLU A 263 8.59 27.04 -16.25
N GLN A 264 9.55 26.39 -16.93
CA GLN A 264 10.38 25.30 -16.39
C GLN A 264 11.84 25.73 -16.20
N GLU A 265 12.36 25.32 -15.05
CA GLU A 265 13.51 25.84 -14.34
C GLU A 265 14.75 24.97 -14.60
N ASP A 266 15.13 24.79 -15.87
CA ASP A 266 16.14 23.81 -16.29
C ASP A 266 17.56 24.41 -16.49
N LEU A 267 18.57 23.54 -16.61
CA LEU A 267 19.96 23.89 -16.93
C LEU A 267 20.05 24.44 -18.36
N LYS A 268 20.88 25.46 -18.63
CA LYS A 268 21.05 26.00 -20.00
C LYS A 268 21.85 25.05 -20.87
N THR A 269 21.61 25.06 -22.18
CA THR A 269 22.29 24.17 -23.13
C THR A 269 23.82 24.32 -23.20
N HIS A 270 24.38 25.50 -22.91
CA HIS A 270 25.84 25.73 -22.89
C HIS A 270 26.54 25.33 -21.57
N ASP A 271 25.75 24.97 -20.55
CA ASP A 271 26.25 24.38 -19.30
C ASP A 271 26.35 22.85 -19.40
N LEU A 272 25.93 22.26 -20.53
CA LEU A 272 26.20 20.86 -20.87
C LEU A 272 27.63 20.74 -21.38
N ALA A 273 28.36 19.77 -20.85
CA ALA A 273 29.69 19.40 -21.31
C ALA A 273 29.74 18.76 -22.72
N TYR A 274 28.57 18.56 -23.35
CA TYR A 274 28.45 18.22 -24.76
C TYR A 274 27.60 19.29 -25.46
N PRO A 275 27.95 19.70 -26.69
CA PRO A 275 27.25 20.75 -27.39
C PRO A 275 25.89 20.19 -27.79
N ALA A 276 24.84 20.69 -27.12
CA ALA A 276 23.48 20.28 -27.44
C ALA A 276 23.16 20.64 -28.90
N THR A 277 22.84 19.63 -29.71
CA THR A 277 22.41 19.85 -31.10
C THR A 277 20.90 19.76 -31.19
N THR A 278 20.29 20.72 -31.87
CA THR A 278 18.89 20.64 -32.33
C THR A 278 18.82 20.32 -33.82
N ASN A 279 19.96 20.07 -34.47
CA ASN A 279 20.08 19.82 -35.88
C ASN A 279 20.16 18.31 -36.17
N ALA A 280 19.08 17.77 -36.73
CA ALA A 280 18.96 16.37 -37.12
C ALA A 280 20.01 15.92 -38.14
N THR A 281 20.37 16.78 -39.09
CA THR A 281 21.37 16.48 -40.13
C THR A 281 22.76 16.29 -39.52
N LYS A 282 23.14 17.16 -38.58
CA LYS A 282 24.41 17.02 -37.86
C LYS A 282 24.45 15.73 -37.06
N LEU A 283 23.37 15.35 -36.40
CA LEU A 283 23.29 14.12 -35.63
C LEU A 283 23.51 12.88 -36.52
N ALA A 284 22.81 12.80 -37.65
CA ALA A 284 22.95 11.68 -38.60
C ALA A 284 24.38 11.61 -39.16
N GLN A 285 24.93 12.74 -39.60
CA GLN A 285 26.30 12.81 -40.13
C GLN A 285 27.37 12.44 -39.11
N TYR A 286 27.24 12.94 -37.88
CA TYR A 286 28.18 12.59 -36.82
C TYR A 286 28.06 11.11 -36.47
N ALA A 287 26.86 10.57 -36.23
CA ALA A 287 26.71 9.16 -35.92
C ALA A 287 27.39 8.25 -36.97
N ASP A 288 27.29 8.57 -38.26
CA ASP A 288 27.98 7.83 -39.32
C ASP A 288 29.50 8.02 -39.29
N THR A 289 29.99 9.25 -39.09
CA THR A 289 31.43 9.55 -39.04
C THR A 289 32.10 8.86 -37.85
N PHE A 290 31.46 8.91 -36.68
CA PHE A 290 31.92 8.27 -35.46
C PHE A 290 31.89 6.75 -35.60
N ALA A 291 30.79 6.17 -36.10
CA ALA A 291 30.71 4.73 -36.38
C ALA A 291 31.76 4.25 -37.41
N ALA A 292 32.15 5.10 -38.36
CA ALA A 292 33.21 4.76 -39.32
C ALA A 292 34.63 4.82 -38.72
N SER A 293 34.86 5.69 -37.74
CA SER A 293 36.16 5.86 -37.08
C SER A 293 36.43 4.82 -35.99
N ASP A 294 35.40 4.36 -35.27
CA ASP A 294 35.49 3.29 -34.28
C ASP A 294 34.26 2.35 -34.35
N PRO A 295 34.26 1.36 -35.25
CA PRO A 295 33.08 0.52 -35.53
C PRO A 295 32.60 -0.33 -34.36
N ASP A 296 33.47 -0.61 -33.38
CA ASP A 296 33.14 -1.42 -32.21
C ASP A 296 32.54 -0.56 -31.07
N ARG A 297 32.59 0.77 -31.18
CA ARG A 297 32.16 1.69 -30.14
C ARG A 297 30.67 2.01 -30.27
N ARG A 298 29.94 1.84 -29.17
CA ARG A 298 28.49 2.10 -29.13
C ARG A 298 28.20 3.59 -29.28
N THR A 299 27.05 3.91 -29.86
CA THR A 299 26.53 5.28 -29.93
C THR A 299 25.35 5.44 -28.98
N VAL A 300 25.42 6.43 -28.10
CA VAL A 300 24.36 6.75 -27.13
C VAL A 300 23.87 8.18 -27.38
N VAL A 301 22.58 8.30 -27.69
CA VAL A 301 21.89 9.57 -27.86
C VAL A 301 21.09 9.85 -26.60
N PHE A 302 21.46 10.88 -25.85
CA PHE A 302 20.70 11.39 -24.71
C PHE A 302 19.81 12.53 -25.18
N SER A 303 18.50 12.41 -25.00
CA SER A 303 17.53 13.40 -25.45
C SER A 303 16.50 13.72 -24.38
N THR A 304 16.01 14.96 -24.38
CA THR A 304 14.76 15.25 -23.68
C THR A 304 13.56 14.73 -24.47
N TYR A 305 12.45 14.37 -23.80
CA TYR A 305 11.21 13.97 -24.48
C TYR A 305 10.71 15.05 -25.46
N GLN A 306 10.83 16.32 -25.10
CA GLN A 306 10.44 17.47 -25.93
C GLN A 306 11.25 17.58 -27.23
N SER A 307 12.42 16.95 -27.28
CA SER A 307 13.31 16.97 -28.44
C SER A 307 13.21 15.68 -29.27
N ILE A 308 12.25 14.80 -28.98
CA ILE A 308 12.06 13.51 -29.67
C ILE A 308 11.84 13.67 -31.20
N GLN A 309 11.26 14.80 -31.63
CA GLN A 309 11.09 15.07 -33.06
C GLN A 309 12.44 15.22 -33.79
N VAL A 310 13.47 15.78 -33.13
CA VAL A 310 14.82 15.90 -33.73
C VAL A 310 15.44 14.52 -33.95
N VAL A 311 15.18 13.57 -33.04
CA VAL A 311 15.60 12.18 -33.20
C VAL A 311 14.88 11.52 -34.37
N SER A 312 13.56 11.70 -34.46
CA SER A 312 12.74 11.22 -35.58
C SER A 312 13.25 11.74 -36.93
N ASP A 313 13.46 13.06 -37.03
CA ASP A 313 13.97 13.71 -38.23
C ASP A 313 15.38 13.21 -38.61
N ALA A 314 16.21 12.87 -37.62
CA ALA A 314 17.55 12.31 -37.86
C ALA A 314 17.49 10.86 -38.34
N GLN A 315 16.56 10.04 -37.85
CA GLN A 315 16.32 8.70 -38.39
C GLN A 315 15.87 8.75 -39.85
N ALA A 316 14.99 9.70 -40.19
CA ALA A 316 14.59 9.95 -41.59
C ALA A 316 15.76 10.39 -42.48
N GLN A 317 16.83 10.92 -41.90
CA GLN A 317 18.04 11.37 -42.58
C GLN A 317 19.20 10.37 -42.55
N GLY A 318 18.99 9.16 -42.01
CA GLY A 318 19.97 8.07 -42.07
C GLY A 318 20.60 7.65 -40.74
N LEU A 319 20.21 8.22 -39.60
CA LEU A 319 20.74 7.83 -38.27
C LEU A 319 20.58 6.31 -37.98
N GLY A 320 19.55 5.68 -38.56
CA GLY A 320 19.23 4.27 -38.37
C GLY A 320 18.38 4.00 -37.13
N GLU A 321 17.99 2.74 -36.97
CA GLU A 321 17.20 2.24 -35.84
C GLU A 321 18.05 2.10 -34.56
N PHE A 322 17.43 2.29 -33.39
CA PHE A 322 18.05 2.01 -32.09
C PHE A 322 17.86 0.56 -31.65
N ASP A 323 18.91 -0.07 -31.12
CA ASP A 323 18.81 -1.42 -30.54
C ASP A 323 18.05 -1.38 -29.21
N LEU A 324 18.25 -0.32 -28.42
CA LEU A 324 17.57 -0.11 -27.14
C LEU A 324 17.18 1.36 -26.95
N ILE A 325 15.91 1.58 -26.62
CA ILE A 325 15.39 2.86 -26.15
C ILE A 325 15.12 2.75 -24.65
N VAL A 326 15.77 3.56 -23.85
CA VAL A 326 15.59 3.67 -22.40
C VAL A 326 14.74 4.90 -22.11
N CYS A 327 13.59 4.70 -21.47
CA CYS A 327 12.63 5.73 -21.12
C CYS A 327 12.66 5.97 -19.61
N ASP A 328 13.38 6.99 -19.15
CA ASP A 328 13.43 7.35 -17.74
C ASP A 328 12.24 8.24 -17.33
N GLU A 329 11.81 8.13 -16.08
CA GLU A 329 10.58 8.74 -15.57
C GLU A 329 9.35 8.45 -16.46
N ALA A 330 9.21 7.18 -16.88
CA ALA A 330 8.17 6.72 -17.81
C ALA A 330 6.73 6.97 -17.34
N HIS A 331 6.50 7.28 -16.06
CA HIS A 331 5.19 7.71 -15.60
C HIS A 331 4.71 9.02 -16.25
N ARG A 332 5.63 9.83 -16.80
CA ARG A 332 5.33 11.07 -17.56
C ARG A 332 4.90 10.79 -19.00
N THR A 333 5.09 9.58 -19.53
CA THR A 333 4.63 9.17 -20.87
C THR A 333 3.16 8.74 -20.88
N THR A 334 2.45 8.98 -19.78
CA THR A 334 1.01 8.72 -19.61
C THR A 334 0.17 9.96 -19.91
N GLY A 335 -1.10 9.79 -20.29
CA GLY A 335 -1.99 10.92 -20.59
C GLY A 335 -3.13 10.59 -21.54
N ILE A 336 -3.95 11.58 -21.87
CA ILE A 336 -5.06 11.46 -22.81
C ILE A 336 -4.70 12.26 -24.07
N THR A 337 -4.75 11.60 -25.23
CA THR A 337 -4.62 12.24 -26.55
C THR A 337 -5.97 12.15 -27.25
N ARG A 338 -6.58 13.29 -27.59
CA ARG A 338 -7.85 13.31 -28.31
C ARG A 338 -7.62 13.13 -29.81
N ASP A 339 -8.59 12.53 -30.49
CA ASP A 339 -8.52 12.36 -31.94
C ASP A 339 -8.43 13.73 -32.66
N GLY A 340 -7.43 13.89 -33.53
CA GLY A 340 -7.12 15.14 -34.23
C GLY A 340 -6.28 16.19 -33.47
N GLU A 341 -5.96 16.01 -32.18
CA GLU A 341 -5.01 16.86 -31.44
C GLU A 341 -3.57 16.34 -31.59
N ALA A 342 -2.58 17.25 -31.69
CA ALA A 342 -1.18 16.85 -31.75
C ALA A 342 -0.77 16.15 -30.44
N ALA A 343 -0.28 14.92 -30.55
CA ALA A 343 0.18 14.12 -29.42
C ALA A 343 1.26 14.87 -28.62
N SER A 344 1.16 14.81 -27.28
CA SER A 344 2.21 15.32 -26.38
C SER A 344 3.56 14.69 -26.74
N ASP A 345 4.65 15.45 -26.66
CA ASP A 345 5.99 14.92 -26.96
C ASP A 345 6.36 13.71 -26.09
N PHE A 346 5.76 13.59 -24.89
CA PHE A 346 5.96 12.47 -23.98
C PHE A 346 5.35 11.14 -24.47
N VAL A 347 4.23 11.16 -25.21
CA VAL A 347 3.57 9.92 -25.65
C VAL A 347 4.12 9.40 -26.98
N LYS A 348 4.81 10.25 -27.75
CA LYS A 348 5.39 9.90 -29.07
C LYS A 348 6.36 8.73 -29.02
N VAL A 349 7.02 8.51 -27.89
CA VAL A 349 7.99 7.41 -27.69
C VAL A 349 7.39 6.01 -27.85
N HIS A 350 6.08 5.88 -27.67
CA HIS A 350 5.40 4.59 -27.81
C HIS A 350 5.31 4.13 -29.27
N ASP A 351 5.35 5.06 -30.22
CA ASP A 351 5.14 4.78 -31.64
C ASP A 351 6.47 4.58 -32.39
N ASN A 352 6.63 3.39 -32.96
CA ASN A 352 7.77 3.03 -33.81
C ASN A 352 7.84 3.86 -35.10
N ALA A 353 6.71 4.40 -35.57
CA ALA A 353 6.68 5.29 -36.74
C ALA A 353 7.28 6.67 -36.43
N VAL A 354 7.31 7.08 -35.16
CA VAL A 354 7.93 8.35 -34.74
C VAL A 354 9.40 8.13 -34.41
N VAL A 355 9.71 7.17 -33.54
CA VAL A 355 11.09 6.79 -33.22
C VAL A 355 11.23 5.29 -33.35
N ALA A 356 11.96 4.83 -34.36
CA ALA A 356 12.20 3.41 -34.60
C ALA A 356 13.19 2.86 -33.57
N GLY A 357 12.83 1.75 -32.94
CA GLY A 357 13.73 1.00 -32.06
C GLY A 357 13.25 -0.41 -31.82
N GLN A 358 14.21 -1.34 -31.74
CA GLN A 358 13.96 -2.77 -31.58
C GLN A 358 13.36 -3.06 -30.20
N LYS A 359 13.94 -2.48 -29.14
CA LYS A 359 13.52 -2.73 -27.75
C LYS A 359 13.31 -1.45 -26.97
N ARG A 360 12.32 -1.44 -26.06
CA ARG A 360 11.99 -0.29 -25.20
C ARG A 360 11.91 -0.70 -23.73
N LEU A 361 12.75 -0.08 -22.91
CA LEU A 361 12.75 -0.25 -21.46
C LEU A 361 12.14 0.99 -20.79
N TYR A 362 11.02 0.80 -20.10
CA TYR A 362 10.33 1.86 -19.37
C TYR A 362 10.69 1.82 -17.89
N MET A 363 11.41 2.83 -17.41
CA MET A 363 11.88 2.89 -16.04
C MET A 363 11.10 3.91 -15.23
N THR A 364 10.67 3.54 -14.02
CA THR A 364 10.01 4.47 -13.11
C THR A 364 10.10 3.96 -11.66
N ALA A 365 9.95 4.86 -10.69
CA ALA A 365 9.59 4.46 -9.33
C ALA A 365 8.06 4.39 -9.15
N THR A 366 7.33 5.23 -9.87
CA THR A 366 5.95 5.68 -9.62
C THR A 366 5.01 5.29 -10.78
N PRO A 367 4.74 3.99 -11.05
CA PRO A 367 3.92 3.62 -12.20
C PRO A 367 2.54 4.29 -12.11
N ARG A 368 2.13 5.00 -13.17
CA ARG A 368 0.88 5.76 -13.18
C ARG A 368 -0.22 4.99 -13.89
N ILE A 369 -1.22 4.58 -13.11
CA ILE A 369 -2.38 3.78 -13.55
C ILE A 369 -3.65 4.61 -13.36
N PHE A 370 -4.54 4.61 -14.36
CA PHE A 370 -5.82 5.32 -14.30
C PHE A 370 -6.96 4.38 -13.91
N ALA A 371 -7.85 4.82 -13.01
CA ALA A 371 -9.04 4.07 -12.60
C ALA A 371 -10.07 3.92 -13.75
N ASP A 372 -10.90 2.87 -13.67
CA ASP A 372 -11.89 2.50 -14.70
C ASP A 372 -12.83 3.63 -15.14
N PRO A 373 -13.34 4.52 -14.26
CA PRO A 373 -14.17 5.65 -14.70
C PRO A 373 -13.44 6.63 -15.64
N SER A 374 -12.12 6.78 -15.47
CA SER A 374 -11.29 7.62 -16.36
C SER A 374 -11.05 6.93 -17.70
N LYS A 375 -10.87 5.61 -17.70
CA LYS A 375 -10.78 4.78 -18.92
C LYS A 375 -12.08 4.83 -19.72
N GLN A 376 -13.23 4.70 -19.04
CA GLN A 376 -14.55 4.78 -19.66
C GLN A 376 -14.79 6.16 -20.31
N LYS A 377 -14.51 7.25 -19.57
CA LYS A 377 -14.66 8.63 -20.09
C LYS A 377 -13.76 8.93 -21.29
N ALA A 378 -12.60 8.29 -21.39
CA ALA A 378 -11.71 8.43 -22.54
C ALA A 378 -12.29 7.71 -23.77
N LYS A 379 -12.78 6.46 -23.58
CA LYS A 379 -13.50 5.70 -24.62
C LYS A 379 -14.75 6.44 -25.11
N ASP A 380 -15.54 7.00 -24.19
CA ASP A 380 -16.76 7.76 -24.53
C ASP A 380 -16.49 9.06 -25.33
N LYS A 381 -15.24 9.53 -25.35
CA LYS A 381 -14.81 10.76 -26.01
C LYS A 381 -13.88 10.52 -27.21
N ASP A 382 -13.77 9.29 -27.70
CA ASP A 382 -12.82 8.88 -28.74
C ASP A 382 -11.40 9.43 -28.49
N ALA A 383 -10.95 9.35 -27.24
CA ALA A 383 -9.62 9.81 -26.84
C ALA A 383 -8.76 8.62 -26.41
N GLU A 384 -7.54 8.52 -26.95
CA GLU A 384 -6.57 7.48 -26.61
C GLU A 384 -5.95 7.79 -25.24
N LEU A 385 -6.08 6.86 -24.28
CA LEU A 385 -5.55 6.96 -22.93
C LEU A 385 -4.32 6.08 -22.77
N TYR A 386 -3.19 6.68 -22.43
CA TYR A 386 -1.93 6.01 -22.13
C TYR A 386 -1.81 5.79 -20.62
N SER A 387 -1.90 4.54 -20.19
CA SER A 387 -1.82 4.10 -18.79
C SER A 387 -0.76 3.00 -18.68
N MET A 388 0.02 2.95 -17.59
CA MET A 388 1.16 2.01 -17.51
C MET A 388 0.78 0.55 -17.30
N ASP A 389 -0.50 0.26 -17.06
CA ASP A 389 -1.09 -1.09 -17.06
C ASP A 389 -1.47 -1.58 -18.47
N ASP A 390 -1.32 -0.76 -19.51
CA ASP A 390 -1.47 -1.18 -20.91
C ASP A 390 -0.18 -1.87 -21.40
N GLU A 391 -0.17 -3.19 -21.36
CA GLU A 391 0.96 -4.02 -21.82
C GLU A 391 1.25 -3.87 -23.32
N SER A 392 0.28 -3.45 -24.14
CA SER A 392 0.53 -3.26 -25.58
C SER A 392 1.48 -2.09 -25.85
N LYS A 393 1.47 -1.07 -24.99
CA LYS A 393 2.32 0.14 -25.12
C LYS A 393 3.58 0.07 -24.26
N TYR A 394 3.48 -0.50 -23.06
CA TYR A 394 4.54 -0.51 -22.06
C TYR A 394 5.21 -1.87 -21.83
N GLY A 395 4.61 -2.96 -22.30
CA GLY A 395 5.03 -4.33 -21.98
C GLY A 395 4.66 -4.77 -20.57
N SER A 396 5.08 -5.98 -20.21
CA SER A 396 4.99 -6.52 -18.84
C SER A 396 6.01 -5.87 -17.90
N VAL A 397 5.90 -6.10 -16.58
CA VAL A 397 6.92 -5.68 -15.62
C VAL A 397 8.01 -6.77 -15.58
N PHE A 398 9.23 -6.45 -15.99
CA PHE A 398 10.35 -7.40 -15.94
C PHE A 398 10.93 -7.53 -14.54
N TYR A 399 11.02 -6.42 -13.82
CA TYR A 399 11.53 -6.42 -12.45
C TYR A 399 10.87 -5.30 -11.64
N ARG A 400 10.56 -5.62 -10.38
CA ARG A 400 10.03 -4.67 -9.40
C ARG A 400 10.84 -4.78 -8.11
N ILE A 401 11.32 -3.64 -7.61
CA ILE A 401 11.77 -3.50 -6.21
C ILE A 401 11.07 -2.28 -5.59
N GLY A 402 10.15 -2.56 -4.67
CA GLY A 402 9.37 -1.55 -3.95
C GLY A 402 10.17 -0.82 -2.88
N PHE A 403 9.58 0.21 -2.26
CA PHE A 403 10.24 0.95 -1.18
C PHE A 403 10.51 0.07 0.05
N GLY A 404 9.47 -0.61 0.56
CA GLY A 404 9.59 -1.46 1.75
C GLY A 404 10.65 -2.55 1.60
N GLU A 405 10.69 -3.21 0.45
CA GLU A 405 11.74 -4.20 0.14
C GLU A 405 13.14 -3.58 0.08
N ALA A 406 13.29 -2.39 -0.52
CA ALA A 406 14.57 -1.69 -0.55
C ALA A 406 15.06 -1.30 0.86
N VAL A 407 14.17 -0.98 1.78
CA VAL A 407 14.51 -0.75 3.21
C VAL A 407 14.93 -2.07 3.88
N ARG A 408 14.16 -3.15 3.72
CA ARG A 408 14.46 -4.48 4.29
C ARG A 408 15.82 -5.02 3.82
N ARG A 409 16.14 -4.88 2.53
CA ARG A 409 17.44 -5.26 1.96
C ARG A 409 18.57 -4.27 2.32
N GLY A 410 18.30 -3.26 3.15
CA GLY A 410 19.29 -2.27 3.56
C GLY A 410 19.81 -1.38 2.43
N LEU A 411 19.04 -1.21 1.36
CA LEU A 411 19.41 -0.36 0.21
C LEU A 411 19.03 1.10 0.44
N LEU A 412 17.96 1.35 1.20
CA LEU A 412 17.49 2.67 1.63
C LEU A 412 17.42 2.77 3.15
N THR A 413 17.34 4.00 3.65
CA THR A 413 16.99 4.29 5.04
C THR A 413 15.45 4.36 5.15
N ASP A 414 14.89 3.85 6.25
CA ASP A 414 13.45 3.97 6.51
C ASP A 414 13.05 5.41 6.87
N TYR A 415 11.75 5.67 6.99
CA TYR A 415 11.25 7.02 7.25
C TYR A 415 10.23 7.15 8.36
N ARG A 416 10.13 8.38 8.86
CA ARG A 416 9.08 8.80 9.79
C ARG A 416 8.41 10.09 9.33
N VAL A 417 7.10 10.08 9.30
CA VAL A 417 6.22 11.23 9.08
C VAL A 417 5.89 11.84 10.44
N LEU A 418 6.28 13.09 10.63
CA LEU A 418 6.00 13.87 11.83
C LEU A 418 4.87 14.85 11.52
N LEU A 419 3.66 14.55 12.00
CA LEU A 419 2.53 15.47 11.97
C LEU A 419 2.59 16.36 13.20
N VAL A 420 3.07 17.59 13.04
CA VAL A 420 3.31 18.50 14.17
C VAL A 420 2.11 19.42 14.36
N ALA A 421 1.31 19.15 15.40
CA ALA A 421 0.15 19.93 15.75
C ALA A 421 0.53 21.12 16.65
N VAL A 422 0.21 22.33 16.20
CA VAL A 422 0.44 23.58 16.94
C VAL A 422 -0.89 24.22 17.28
N ASN A 423 -1.06 24.63 18.54
CA ASN A 423 -2.27 25.31 18.98
C ASN A 423 -2.34 26.73 18.38
N GLU A 424 -3.21 26.92 17.38
CA GLU A 424 -3.34 28.17 16.63
C GLU A 424 -3.86 29.31 17.51
N ASP A 425 -4.64 29.01 18.56
CA ASP A 425 -5.21 30.02 19.45
C ASP A 425 -4.16 30.64 20.39
N LYS A 426 -3.02 29.97 20.60
CA LYS A 426 -1.88 30.50 21.38
C LYS A 426 -0.92 31.35 20.54
N MET A 427 -0.97 31.26 19.21
CA MET A 427 -0.03 31.95 18.31
C MET A 427 -0.26 33.46 18.09
N PRO A 428 -1.42 34.09 18.39
CA PRO A 428 -1.59 35.53 18.25
C PRO A 428 -0.64 36.35 19.13
N SER A 429 -0.26 35.87 20.31
CA SER A 429 0.69 36.56 21.20
C SER A 429 2.07 36.70 20.55
N VAL A 430 2.61 35.60 20.03
CA VAL A 430 3.88 35.55 19.28
C VAL A 430 3.78 36.37 17.99
N THR A 431 2.64 36.27 17.29
CA THR A 431 2.37 37.05 16.07
C THR A 431 2.40 38.55 16.36
N ASN A 432 1.74 39.00 17.43
CA ASN A 432 1.68 40.40 17.82
C ASN A 432 3.04 40.91 18.32
N ALA A 433 3.77 40.12 19.09
CA ALA A 433 5.13 40.46 19.54
C ALA A 433 6.09 40.62 18.36
N TYR A 434 6.02 39.70 17.38
CA TYR A 434 6.81 39.80 16.15
C TYR A 434 6.44 41.03 15.32
N GLN A 435 5.15 41.30 15.16
CA GLN A 435 4.68 42.50 14.46
C GLN A 435 5.10 43.80 15.17
N ALA A 436 5.12 43.81 16.50
CA ALA A 436 5.58 44.97 17.28
C ALA A 436 7.09 45.23 17.11
N GLN A 437 7.92 44.18 16.98
CA GLN A 437 9.37 44.33 16.73
C GLN A 437 9.69 44.90 15.34
N LEU A 438 8.81 44.69 14.35
CA LEU A 438 9.00 45.17 12.98
C LEU A 438 8.73 46.69 12.80
N GLY A 439 8.09 47.34 13.77
CA GLY A 439 7.82 48.79 13.74
C GLY A 439 6.82 49.24 12.65
N ASP A 440 6.71 50.56 12.46
CA ASP A 440 5.77 51.22 11.52
C ASP A 440 6.22 51.15 10.04
N ASP A 441 7.11 50.20 9.72
CA ASP A 441 7.71 50.07 8.40
C ASP A 441 6.69 49.48 7.42
N LYS A 442 6.11 50.34 6.57
CA LYS A 442 4.99 50.04 5.66
C LYS A 442 5.29 48.95 4.61
N GLN A 443 6.50 48.39 4.58
CA GLN A 443 6.89 47.26 3.73
C GLN A 443 6.88 45.90 4.44
N ALA A 444 6.77 45.84 5.77
CA ALA A 444 6.59 44.59 6.49
C ALA A 444 5.17 44.05 6.23
N LYS A 445 5.06 42.98 5.43
CA LYS A 445 3.77 42.33 5.18
C LYS A 445 3.25 41.75 6.48
N ALA A 446 2.01 42.08 6.85
CA ALA A 446 1.30 41.42 7.93
C ALA A 446 1.35 39.89 7.72
N ILE A 447 1.95 39.19 8.67
CA ILE A 447 2.04 37.73 8.71
C ILE A 447 0.81 37.21 9.46
N ASP A 448 0.16 36.19 8.91
CA ASP A 448 -0.98 35.56 9.57
C ASP A 448 -0.53 34.56 10.66
N THR A 449 -1.39 34.37 11.65
CA THR A 449 -1.19 33.44 12.78
C THR A 449 -0.90 32.01 12.32
N ARG A 450 -1.43 31.63 11.16
CA ARG A 450 -1.28 30.28 10.60
C ARG A 450 0.11 30.04 10.01
N PHE A 451 0.73 31.06 9.42
CA PHE A 451 2.13 31.01 9.00
C PHE A 451 3.04 30.86 10.21
N VAL A 452 2.79 31.62 11.28
CA VAL A 452 3.55 31.48 12.55
C VAL A 452 3.40 30.07 13.10
N SER A 453 2.18 29.53 13.13
CA SER A 453 1.91 28.14 13.54
C SER A 453 2.74 27.12 12.74
N LYS A 454 2.82 27.28 11.41
CA LYS A 454 3.61 26.38 10.56
C LYS A 454 5.11 26.51 10.78
N VAL A 455 5.60 27.72 11.00
CA VAL A 455 7.01 27.98 11.32
C VAL A 455 7.38 27.32 12.64
N MET A 456 6.56 27.47 13.68
CA MET A 456 6.77 26.80 14.96
C MET A 456 6.69 25.29 14.84
N GLY A 457 5.71 24.76 14.10
CA GLY A 457 5.61 23.31 13.87
C GLY A 457 6.81 22.75 13.10
N THR A 458 7.37 23.53 12.17
CA THR A 458 8.61 23.16 11.46
C THR A 458 9.80 23.10 12.40
N TRP A 459 9.98 24.13 13.22
CA TRP A 459 11.08 24.18 14.19
C TRP A 459 10.97 23.04 15.21
N LYS A 460 9.79 22.81 15.80
CA LYS A 460 9.56 21.69 16.73
C LYS A 460 9.85 20.33 16.11
N GLY A 461 9.43 20.11 14.86
CA GLY A 461 9.72 18.88 14.13
C GLY A 461 11.23 18.67 13.89
N LEU A 462 11.96 19.73 13.53
CA LEU A 462 13.41 19.67 13.31
C LEU A 462 14.20 19.49 14.62
N ALA A 463 13.74 20.13 15.70
CA ALA A 463 14.31 19.97 17.03
C ALA A 463 13.98 18.60 17.66
N LYS A 464 13.01 17.85 17.10
CA LYS A 464 12.46 16.62 17.67
C LYS A 464 12.02 16.81 19.14
N LYS A 465 11.37 17.95 19.44
CA LYS A 465 10.81 18.25 20.77
C LYS A 465 9.52 17.47 21.02
N ASP A 466 9.33 16.95 22.23
CA ASP A 466 8.12 16.26 22.71
C ASP A 466 7.67 15.09 21.82
N VAL A 467 8.63 14.43 21.16
CA VAL A 467 8.32 13.29 20.29
C VAL A 467 8.10 12.05 21.15
N ARG A 468 6.83 11.74 21.44
CA ARG A 468 6.42 10.42 21.93
C ARG A 468 6.30 9.48 20.74
N LEU A 469 7.32 8.67 20.51
CA LEU A 469 7.29 7.63 19.48
C LEU A 469 6.72 6.35 20.08
N VAL A 470 5.78 5.72 19.38
CA VAL A 470 5.35 4.35 19.71
C VAL A 470 6.50 3.40 19.32
N GLY A 471 6.99 2.61 20.26
CA GLY A 471 8.07 1.64 20.04
C GLY A 471 7.63 0.46 19.16
N ASP A 472 8.59 -0.37 18.72
CA ASP A 472 8.34 -1.61 17.96
C ASP A 472 7.38 -2.58 18.68
N GLU A 473 7.28 -2.45 20.01
CA GLU A 473 6.42 -3.28 20.85
C GLU A 473 5.02 -2.69 21.11
N GLY A 474 4.71 -1.48 20.64
CA GLY A 474 3.43 -0.82 20.93
C GLY A 474 3.31 -0.31 22.38
N GLU A 475 4.36 -0.48 23.18
CA GLU A 475 4.55 0.24 24.45
C GLU A 475 5.21 1.60 24.18
N GLU A 476 4.88 2.59 25.02
CA GLU A 476 5.53 3.91 25.07
C GLU A 476 6.95 3.76 25.62
N ASP A 477 7.84 3.15 24.85
CA ASP A 477 9.23 2.98 25.27
C ASP A 477 10.07 4.17 24.81
N ALA A 478 10.25 5.15 25.69
CA ALA A 478 11.06 6.35 25.48
C ALA A 478 12.57 6.05 25.28
N SER A 479 13.00 4.79 25.37
CA SER A 479 14.40 4.40 25.54
C SER A 479 15.18 4.09 24.25
N THR A 480 14.56 4.06 23.07
CA THR A 480 15.21 3.65 21.79
C THR A 480 15.39 4.77 20.74
N VAL A 481 15.17 6.04 21.08
CA VAL A 481 15.00 7.12 20.08
C VAL A 481 16.24 7.98 19.81
N ASP A 482 16.53 8.23 18.52
CA ASP A 482 17.41 9.30 18.04
C ASP A 482 16.82 10.69 18.36
N GLN A 483 17.12 11.20 19.55
CA GLN A 483 16.72 12.53 20.05
C GLN A 483 17.58 13.68 19.50
N LYS A 484 18.55 13.41 18.62
CA LYS A 484 19.40 14.48 18.10
C LYS A 484 18.62 15.38 17.13
N PRO A 485 18.74 16.72 17.24
CA PRO A 485 18.16 17.64 16.28
C PRO A 485 18.61 17.35 14.86
N MET A 486 17.72 17.62 13.90
CA MET A 486 18.03 17.48 12.48
C MET A 486 18.89 18.65 12.02
N GLN A 487 19.92 18.39 11.20
CA GLN A 487 20.88 19.40 10.77
C GLN A 487 20.59 19.95 9.37
N ARG A 488 19.93 19.17 8.51
CA ARG A 488 19.73 19.48 7.09
C ARG A 488 18.30 19.21 6.66
N ALA A 489 17.62 20.25 6.18
CA ALA A 489 16.24 20.12 5.70
C ALA A 489 15.98 20.85 4.38
N VAL A 490 15.08 20.28 3.58
CA VAL A 490 14.51 20.96 2.39
C VAL A 490 13.06 21.29 2.66
N ALA A 491 12.69 22.57 2.54
CA ALA A 491 11.34 23.05 2.76
C ALA A 491 10.63 23.37 1.44
N PHE A 492 9.42 22.83 1.26
CA PHE A 492 8.61 23.02 0.06
C PHE A 492 7.45 23.98 0.31
N ALA A 493 7.46 25.10 -0.42
CA ALA A 493 6.42 26.12 -0.39
C ALA A 493 5.56 26.11 -1.65
N ARG A 494 4.31 26.62 -1.56
CA ARG A 494 3.37 26.67 -2.70
C ARG A 494 3.77 27.64 -3.83
N SER A 495 4.60 28.64 -3.53
CA SER A 495 5.02 29.67 -4.49
C SER A 495 6.35 30.30 -4.10
N ILE A 496 7.03 30.91 -5.08
CA ILE A 496 8.28 31.68 -4.87
C ILE A 496 8.09 32.75 -3.80
N LYS A 497 6.95 33.46 -3.82
CA LYS A 497 6.60 34.47 -2.81
C LYS A 497 6.53 33.87 -1.40
N ALA A 498 5.88 32.71 -1.24
CA ALA A 498 5.77 32.05 0.05
C ALA A 498 7.14 31.56 0.55
N SER A 499 7.95 31.00 -0.33
CA SER A 499 9.31 30.55 -0.01
C SER A 499 10.22 31.71 0.46
N ASN A 500 10.16 32.86 -0.21
CA ASN A 500 10.88 34.07 0.23
C ASN A 500 10.39 34.56 1.60
N THR A 501 9.07 34.52 1.86
CA THR A 501 8.52 34.85 3.18
C THR A 501 9.06 33.92 4.26
N ILE A 502 9.20 32.62 3.98
CA ILE A 502 9.80 31.65 4.93
C ILE A 502 11.24 32.03 5.24
N GLN A 503 12.07 32.25 4.21
CA GLN A 503 13.48 32.61 4.38
C GLN A 503 13.65 33.87 5.25
N GLN A 504 12.83 34.89 5.03
CA GLN A 504 12.95 36.18 5.71
C GLN A 504 12.53 36.15 7.17
N ASN A 505 11.53 35.34 7.53
CA ASN A 505 10.85 35.45 8.81
C ASN A 505 11.08 34.27 9.75
N LEU A 506 11.43 33.08 9.22
CA LEU A 506 11.59 31.87 10.04
C LEU A 506 12.66 32.02 11.14
N PRO A 507 13.89 32.47 10.85
CA PRO A 507 14.92 32.61 11.90
C PRO A 507 14.48 33.53 13.04
N ALA A 508 13.98 34.72 12.69
CA ALA A 508 13.58 35.72 13.67
C ALA A 508 12.35 35.29 14.50
N LEU A 509 11.41 34.55 13.91
CA LEU A 509 10.27 33.98 14.64
C LEU A 509 10.70 32.88 15.62
N VAL A 510 11.68 32.05 15.23
CA VAL A 510 12.24 31.02 16.10
C VAL A 510 12.98 31.65 17.29
N ASP A 511 13.85 32.63 17.03
CA ASP A 511 14.58 33.36 18.08
C ASP A 511 13.61 34.05 19.06
N LEU A 512 12.55 34.68 18.53
CA LEU A 512 11.53 35.33 19.34
C LEU A 512 10.80 34.31 20.23
N TYR A 513 10.39 33.18 19.67
CA TYR A 513 9.69 32.14 20.41
C TYR A 513 10.55 31.58 21.54
N GLN A 514 11.80 31.20 21.24
CA GLN A 514 12.76 30.67 22.23
C GLN A 514 12.99 31.65 23.38
N SER A 515 13.09 32.96 23.10
CA SER A 515 13.26 33.99 24.14
C SER A 515 12.06 34.13 25.07
N HIS A 516 10.85 33.79 24.63
CA HIS A 516 9.63 33.89 25.43
C HIS A 516 9.35 32.61 26.23
N THR A 517 9.72 31.44 25.71
CA THR A 517 9.41 30.15 26.32
C THR A 517 10.49 29.62 27.26
N HIS A 518 11.64 30.30 27.40
CA HIS A 518 12.78 29.86 28.25
C HIS A 518 13.18 28.40 27.96
N ASP A 519 13.12 28.00 26.69
CA ASP A 519 13.33 26.62 26.24
C ASP A 519 14.83 26.29 26.21
N ASP A 520 15.24 25.16 26.81
CA ASP A 520 16.64 24.71 26.88
C ASP A 520 17.19 24.19 25.52
N HIS A 521 16.32 24.03 24.51
CA HIS A 521 16.72 23.60 23.17
C HIS A 521 17.15 24.77 22.28
N SER A 522 18.46 24.87 22.03
CA SER A 522 19.12 25.95 21.30
C SER A 522 19.22 25.73 19.78
N LEU A 523 18.28 24.99 19.14
CA LEU A 523 18.37 24.74 17.70
C LEU A 523 18.19 26.05 16.91
N LYS A 524 19.29 26.53 16.33
CA LYS A 524 19.33 27.68 15.42
C LYS A 524 19.00 27.24 14.00
N CYS A 525 18.13 27.98 13.32
CA CYS A 525 17.74 27.68 11.95
C CYS A 525 18.27 28.74 10.98
N ASP A 526 19.27 28.38 10.18
CA ASP A 526 19.69 29.17 9.04
C ASP A 526 18.85 28.79 7.82
N VAL A 527 18.28 29.78 7.13
CA VAL A 527 17.39 29.53 5.98
C VAL A 527 17.90 30.24 4.72
N ARG A 528 18.02 29.49 3.63
CA ARG A 528 18.25 30.03 2.28
C ARG A 528 17.10 29.68 1.35
N HIS A 529 16.89 30.49 0.31
CA HIS A 529 15.88 30.27 -0.70
C HIS A 529 16.48 29.99 -2.07
N VAL A 530 15.88 29.04 -2.76
CA VAL A 530 16.10 28.82 -4.18
C VAL A 530 14.80 28.77 -4.99
N ASP A 531 14.81 29.38 -6.18
CA ASP A 531 13.71 29.36 -7.16
C ASP A 531 14.26 29.37 -8.60
N GLY A 532 13.43 29.07 -9.60
CA GLY A 532 13.88 28.97 -10.98
C GLY A 532 14.10 30.27 -11.75
N SER A 533 13.82 31.43 -11.17
CA SER A 533 14.32 32.70 -11.72
C SER A 533 15.82 32.89 -11.44
N GLN A 534 16.36 32.14 -10.47
CA GLN A 534 17.78 32.15 -10.13
C GLN A 534 18.57 31.27 -11.11
N ASN A 535 19.75 31.73 -11.47
CA ASN A 535 20.64 30.98 -12.36
C ASN A 535 21.10 29.66 -11.71
N ALA A 536 21.55 28.71 -12.53
CA ALA A 536 22.02 27.39 -12.05
C ALA A 536 23.07 27.51 -10.92
N LEU A 537 23.93 28.53 -10.99
CA LEU A 537 24.90 28.85 -9.96
C LEU A 537 24.28 29.08 -8.57
N VAL A 538 23.34 30.02 -8.43
CA VAL A 538 22.81 30.38 -7.11
C VAL A 538 22.09 29.18 -6.49
N ARG A 539 21.42 28.36 -7.32
CA ARG A 539 20.80 27.11 -6.88
C ARG A 539 21.84 26.14 -6.33
N GLN A 540 22.94 26.00 -7.05
CA GLN A 540 24.04 25.12 -6.67
C GLN A 540 24.78 25.58 -5.41
N GLN A 541 25.12 26.87 -5.28
CA GLN A 541 25.71 27.42 -4.05
C GLN A 541 24.83 27.18 -2.82
N SER A 542 23.51 27.20 -3.02
CA SER A 542 22.56 26.88 -1.97
C SER A 542 22.54 25.38 -1.63
N LEU A 543 22.75 24.50 -2.61
CA LEU A 543 22.89 23.06 -2.40
C LEU A 543 24.23 22.69 -1.75
N GLU A 544 25.34 23.34 -2.12
CA GLU A 544 26.65 23.17 -1.48
C GLU A 544 26.61 23.61 -0.01
N TRP A 545 25.99 24.77 0.24
CA TRP A 545 25.72 25.23 1.59
C TRP A 545 24.89 24.22 2.40
N LEU A 546 23.94 23.52 1.77
CA LEU A 546 23.18 22.45 2.44
C LEU A 546 24.01 21.16 2.62
N ARG A 547 24.92 20.84 1.69
CA ARG A 547 25.78 19.64 1.71
C ARG A 547 26.92 19.72 2.73
N ALA A 548 27.34 20.92 3.12
CA ALA A 548 28.53 21.08 3.93
C ALA A 548 28.45 20.27 5.24
N THR A 549 29.61 19.75 5.65
CA THR A 549 29.76 18.87 6.80
C THR A 549 30.12 19.63 8.08
N ASP A 550 30.35 20.94 7.99
CA ASP A 550 30.72 21.86 9.07
C ASP A 550 29.49 22.51 9.72
N ILE A 551 28.52 21.68 10.15
CA ILE A 551 27.32 22.16 10.85
C ILE A 551 27.50 21.84 12.33
N ASP A 552 27.32 22.86 13.18
CA ASP A 552 27.29 22.71 14.63
C ASP A 552 26.09 21.86 15.07
N ASP A 553 26.23 21.10 16.17
CA ASP A 553 25.19 20.16 16.61
C ASP A 553 23.88 20.86 17.02
N GLU A 554 23.96 22.16 17.33
CA GLU A 554 22.81 23.03 17.67
C GLU A 554 22.34 23.90 16.48
N SER A 555 22.74 23.57 15.24
CA SER A 555 22.37 24.34 14.06
C SER A 555 21.72 23.48 12.97
N CYS A 556 20.69 24.02 12.33
CA CYS A 556 20.00 23.41 11.20
C CYS A 556 20.03 24.34 9.98
N ARG A 557 20.47 23.82 8.84
CA ARG A 557 20.41 24.49 7.54
C ARG A 557 19.15 24.05 6.78
N ILE A 558 18.29 25.02 6.45
CA ILE A 558 17.04 24.80 5.74
C ILE A 558 17.09 25.46 4.36
N LEU A 559 16.89 24.67 3.31
CA LEU A 559 16.78 25.18 1.94
C LEU A 559 15.32 25.20 1.50
N THR A 560 14.71 26.40 1.46
CA THR A 560 13.32 26.57 1.03
C THR A 560 13.21 26.80 -0.48
N ASN A 561 12.22 26.15 -1.10
CA ASN A 561 12.01 26.24 -2.54
C ASN A 561 10.53 26.23 -2.95
N ALA A 562 10.30 26.62 -4.20
CA ALA A 562 9.04 26.39 -4.90
C ALA A 562 9.32 25.78 -6.27
N ARG A 563 8.97 24.50 -6.46
CA ARG A 563 9.01 23.75 -7.73
C ARG A 563 10.39 23.56 -8.40
N CYS A 564 11.48 24.13 -7.87
CA CYS A 564 12.81 24.07 -8.52
C CYS A 564 13.74 22.97 -8.01
N LEU A 565 13.36 22.30 -6.93
CA LEU A 565 14.16 21.30 -6.21
C LEU A 565 13.50 19.91 -6.18
N SER A 566 12.47 19.71 -7.01
CA SER A 566 11.81 18.40 -7.14
C SER A 566 12.67 17.38 -7.92
N GLU A 567 13.54 17.83 -8.82
CA GLU A 567 14.48 17.04 -9.63
C GLU A 567 15.94 17.47 -9.34
N GLY A 568 16.96 16.61 -9.54
CA GLY A 568 18.39 17.03 -9.55
C GLY A 568 19.14 17.25 -8.22
N ILE A 569 18.54 17.04 -7.04
CA ILE A 569 19.25 17.15 -5.74
C ILE A 569 19.90 15.83 -5.31
N ASP A 570 21.23 15.82 -5.15
CA ASP A 570 21.93 14.72 -4.50
C ASP A 570 22.55 15.16 -3.17
N VAL A 571 21.84 14.95 -2.05
CA VAL A 571 22.35 15.20 -0.69
C VAL A 571 21.96 13.99 0.17
N PRO A 572 22.79 12.92 0.21
CA PRO A 572 22.45 11.71 0.96
C PRO A 572 22.24 11.95 2.46
N ALA A 573 23.00 12.88 3.03
CA ALA A 573 22.93 13.30 4.43
C ALA A 573 21.75 14.25 4.75
N LEU A 574 20.78 14.41 3.85
CA LEU A 574 19.57 15.19 4.12
C LEU A 574 18.74 14.49 5.20
N ASP A 575 18.42 15.16 6.30
CA ASP A 575 17.69 14.58 7.43
C ASP A 575 16.17 14.67 7.23
N ALA A 576 15.69 15.80 6.69
CA ALA A 576 14.26 16.07 6.60
C ALA A 576 13.79 16.73 5.31
N VAL A 577 12.53 16.44 4.98
CA VAL A 577 11.72 17.18 4.02
C VAL A 577 10.53 17.80 4.75
N VAL A 578 10.36 19.11 4.62
CA VAL A 578 9.26 19.86 5.24
C VAL A 578 8.26 20.27 4.18
N PHE A 579 6.99 19.89 4.32
CA PHE A 579 5.91 20.37 3.47
C PHE A 579 5.14 21.51 4.16
N PHE A 580 5.60 22.75 3.97
CA PHE A 580 4.89 23.93 4.48
C PHE A 580 3.50 24.08 3.84
N ASP A 581 3.37 23.75 2.57
CA ASP A 581 2.10 23.77 1.84
C ASP A 581 1.91 22.51 1.00
N THR A 582 0.66 22.26 0.61
CA THR A 582 0.26 21.09 -0.16
C THR A 582 0.74 21.19 -1.61
N ARG A 583 1.36 20.13 -2.14
CA ARG A 583 1.67 20.04 -3.58
C ARG A 583 0.50 19.50 -4.40
N GLU A 584 0.43 19.92 -5.66
CA GLU A 584 -0.58 19.44 -6.59
C GLU A 584 -0.24 18.07 -7.20
N SER A 585 1.05 17.80 -7.43
CA SER A 585 1.55 16.58 -8.07
C SER A 585 1.94 15.51 -7.03
N ILE A 586 1.36 14.31 -7.15
CA ILE A 586 1.72 13.13 -6.34
C ILE A 586 3.16 12.70 -6.63
N VAL A 587 3.54 12.70 -7.90
CA VAL A 587 4.90 12.34 -8.34
C VAL A 587 5.94 13.23 -7.67
N ASP A 588 5.72 14.54 -7.64
CA ASP A 588 6.67 15.48 -7.04
C ASP A 588 6.85 15.20 -5.54
N ILE A 589 5.76 14.84 -4.84
CA ILE A 589 5.81 14.49 -3.42
C ILE A 589 6.72 13.29 -3.23
N VAL A 590 6.50 12.23 -4.00
CA VAL A 590 7.30 11.00 -3.93
C VAL A 590 8.76 11.24 -4.26
N GLN A 591 9.05 11.95 -5.36
CA GLN A 591 10.42 12.25 -5.76
C GLN A 591 11.13 13.12 -4.72
N SER A 592 10.40 14.05 -4.09
CA SER A 592 10.93 14.88 -3.00
C SER A 592 11.25 14.04 -1.76
N VAL A 593 10.35 13.13 -1.39
CA VAL A 593 10.52 12.23 -0.24
C VAL A 593 11.64 11.22 -0.48
N GLY A 594 11.73 10.62 -1.67
CA GLY A 594 12.76 9.63 -2.00
C GLY A 594 14.21 10.15 -1.88
N ARG A 595 14.40 11.47 -1.79
CA ARG A 595 15.72 12.10 -1.54
C ARG A 595 16.17 11.92 -0.10
N VAL A 596 15.25 12.04 0.85
CA VAL A 596 15.54 11.87 2.28
C VAL A 596 15.75 10.41 2.66
N MET A 597 15.50 9.45 1.76
CA MET A 597 15.66 8.01 2.04
C MET A 597 17.03 7.44 1.66
N ARG A 598 17.91 8.28 1.11
CA ARG A 598 19.28 7.86 0.79
C ARG A 598 20.06 7.60 2.07
N LYS A 599 20.83 6.52 2.07
CA LYS A 599 21.73 6.17 3.17
C LYS A 599 22.87 7.19 3.29
N ALA A 600 23.17 7.57 4.53
CA ALA A 600 24.34 8.34 4.90
C ALA A 600 24.87 7.83 6.26
N PRO A 601 26.18 7.98 6.55
CA PRO A 601 26.73 7.63 7.86
C PRO A 601 26.03 8.41 8.98
N GLY A 602 25.58 7.72 10.03
CA GLY A 602 24.91 8.34 11.18
C GLY A 602 23.44 8.69 10.98
N LYS A 603 22.81 8.24 9.89
CA LYS A 603 21.40 8.50 9.58
C LYS A 603 20.56 7.23 9.72
N ASP A 604 19.71 7.22 10.74
CA ASP A 604 18.83 6.09 11.06
C ASP A 604 17.48 6.18 10.35
N TYR A 605 16.94 7.40 10.20
CA TYR A 605 15.66 7.66 9.54
C TYR A 605 15.71 8.90 8.63
N GLY A 606 14.92 8.89 7.57
CA GLY A 606 14.54 10.09 6.83
C GLY A 606 13.23 10.67 7.36
N TYR A 607 13.18 11.97 7.65
CA TYR A 607 12.00 12.58 8.27
C TYR A 607 11.16 13.40 7.29
N ILE A 608 9.83 13.31 7.42
CA ILE A 608 8.86 14.06 6.63
C ILE A 608 8.02 14.89 7.60
N ILE A 609 8.22 16.20 7.63
CA ILE A 609 7.58 17.09 8.61
C ILE A 609 6.36 17.78 7.98
N LEU A 610 5.20 17.61 8.63
CA LEU A 610 3.91 18.16 8.24
C LEU A 610 3.38 19.08 9.35
N PRO A 611 3.66 20.39 9.30
CA PRO A 611 3.20 21.31 10.34
C PRO A 611 1.73 21.71 10.13
N VAL A 612 0.90 21.59 11.19
CA VAL A 612 -0.54 21.91 11.16
C VAL A 612 -0.93 22.81 12.34
N GLY A 613 -1.65 23.90 12.04
CA GLY A 613 -2.25 24.76 13.06
C GLY A 613 -3.67 24.30 13.38
N ILE A 614 -3.96 24.02 14.65
CA ILE A 614 -5.27 23.54 15.13
C ILE A 614 -5.84 24.56 16.12
N PRO A 615 -7.01 25.16 15.84
CA PRO A 615 -7.68 26.07 16.78
C PRO A 615 -8.45 25.28 17.84
N SER A 616 -8.20 25.58 19.12
CA SER A 616 -8.87 24.97 20.28
C SER A 616 -10.39 25.16 20.27
N SER A 617 -10.87 26.29 19.72
CA SER A 617 -12.29 26.62 19.59
C SER A 617 -13.13 25.71 18.68
N LYS A 618 -12.51 24.93 17.79
CA LYS A 618 -13.21 23.99 16.86
C LYS A 618 -13.22 22.53 17.35
N LEU A 619 -12.67 22.24 18.52
CA LEU A 619 -12.36 20.90 19.01
C LEU A 619 -13.53 20.13 19.68
N LYS A 620 -14.79 20.50 19.44
CA LYS A 620 -15.93 19.70 19.95
C LYS A 620 -16.10 18.36 19.22
N ASP A 621 -15.50 18.21 18.04
CA ASP A 621 -15.54 17.00 17.20
C ASP A 621 -14.26 16.93 16.34
N TYR A 622 -13.22 16.27 16.88
CA TYR A 622 -11.92 16.10 16.21
C TYR A 622 -12.04 15.36 14.88
N ASN A 623 -12.88 14.31 14.84
CA ASN A 623 -13.11 13.49 13.66
C ASN A 623 -13.62 14.33 12.49
N SER A 624 -14.66 15.15 12.70
CA SER A 624 -15.22 16.01 11.64
C SER A 624 -14.23 17.08 11.18
N TYR A 625 -13.38 17.62 12.07
CA TYR A 625 -12.36 18.61 11.71
C TYR A 625 -11.26 18.02 10.83
N ILE A 626 -10.64 16.92 11.26
CA ILE A 626 -9.60 16.19 10.51
C ILE A 626 -10.15 15.70 9.16
N GLU A 627 -11.44 15.38 9.09
CA GLU A 627 -12.07 14.98 7.85
C GLU A 627 -12.30 16.10 6.84
N LYS A 628 -12.69 17.30 7.31
CA LYS A 628 -13.22 18.36 6.43
C LYS A 628 -12.27 19.53 6.21
N ASP A 629 -11.33 19.77 7.13
CA ASP A 629 -10.45 20.93 7.04
C ASP A 629 -9.49 20.83 5.85
N ALA A 630 -9.25 21.97 5.19
CA ALA A 630 -8.37 22.07 4.03
C ALA A 630 -6.90 21.74 4.37
N GLN A 631 -6.45 21.92 5.62
CA GLN A 631 -5.11 21.53 6.08
C GLN A 631 -4.91 20.02 5.97
N PHE A 632 -5.85 19.26 6.51
CA PHE A 632 -5.80 17.81 6.50
C PHE A 632 -6.00 17.23 5.11
N LYS A 633 -6.80 17.87 4.24
CA LYS A 633 -6.87 17.47 2.82
C LYS A 633 -5.49 17.43 2.15
N GLY A 634 -4.63 18.36 2.53
CA GLY A 634 -3.22 18.41 2.15
C GLY A 634 -2.38 17.26 2.64
N ILE A 635 -2.44 17.04 3.94
CA ILE A 635 -1.74 15.97 4.64
C ILE A 635 -2.16 14.60 4.08
N TRP A 636 -3.47 14.37 3.93
CA TRP A 636 -4.01 13.15 3.33
C TRP A 636 -3.47 12.93 1.92
N LYS A 637 -3.26 13.99 1.11
CA LYS A 637 -2.68 13.85 -0.23
C LYS A 637 -1.22 13.40 -0.18
N ILE A 638 -0.43 13.91 0.77
CA ILE A 638 0.96 13.49 0.97
C ILE A 638 1.00 12.05 1.44
N ILE A 639 0.21 11.70 2.45
CA ILE A 639 0.12 10.33 2.98
C ILE A 639 -0.33 9.35 1.89
N LYS A 640 -1.31 9.72 1.05
CA LYS A 640 -1.75 8.89 -0.08
C LYS A 640 -0.65 8.72 -1.13
N ALA A 641 0.18 9.75 -1.35
CA ALA A 641 1.34 9.66 -2.21
C ALA A 641 2.42 8.72 -1.63
N LEU A 642 2.65 8.78 -0.31
CA LEU A 642 3.55 7.84 0.37
C LEU A 642 3.04 6.40 0.26
N ARG A 643 1.74 6.17 0.48
CA ARG A 643 1.12 4.85 0.36
C ARG A 643 1.24 4.25 -1.04
N ALA A 644 1.22 5.08 -2.09
CA ALA A 644 1.44 4.61 -3.46
C ALA A 644 2.87 4.07 -3.70
N HIS A 645 3.81 4.37 -2.79
CA HIS A 645 5.21 3.96 -2.85
C HIS A 645 5.61 2.95 -1.80
N ASP A 646 4.99 3.06 -0.63
CA ASP A 646 5.18 2.20 0.51
C ASP A 646 3.86 1.48 0.80
N GLU A 647 3.76 0.27 0.26
CA GLU A 647 2.59 -0.61 0.42
C GLU A 647 2.35 -0.98 1.89
N SER A 648 3.36 -0.82 2.77
CA SER A 648 3.23 -1.09 4.20
C SER A 648 2.33 -0.10 4.94
N LEU A 649 2.17 1.15 4.45
CA LEU A 649 1.26 2.15 5.03
C LEU A 649 -0.24 1.81 4.93
N VAL A 650 -0.59 0.68 4.31
CA VAL A 650 -1.94 0.11 4.38
C VAL A 650 -2.22 -0.43 5.77
N ASP A 651 -1.19 -0.91 6.46
CA ASP A 651 -1.31 -1.48 7.80
C ASP A 651 -1.44 -0.35 8.84
N GLU A 652 -2.43 -0.45 9.73
CA GLU A 652 -2.67 0.59 10.74
C GLU A 652 -1.53 0.67 11.76
N ALA A 653 -0.91 -0.45 12.14
CA ALA A 653 0.18 -0.45 13.10
C ALA A 653 1.46 0.13 12.47
N GLU A 654 1.77 -0.25 11.23
CA GLU A 654 2.90 0.33 10.49
C GLU A 654 2.65 1.81 10.19
N PHE A 655 1.40 2.19 9.93
CA PHE A 655 1.02 3.59 9.84
C PHE A 655 1.24 4.32 11.17
N ARG A 656 0.83 3.77 12.31
CA ARG A 656 1.04 4.35 13.65
C ARG A 656 2.54 4.48 13.96
N LYS A 657 3.35 3.49 13.54
CA LYS A 657 4.82 3.49 13.67
C LYS A 657 5.49 4.55 12.81
N LYS A 658 5.07 4.67 11.53
CA LYS A 658 5.66 5.60 10.57
C LYS A 658 5.08 7.01 10.65
N VAL A 659 3.86 7.20 11.15
CA VAL A 659 3.17 8.49 11.25
C VAL A 659 2.92 8.83 12.71
N THR A 660 3.75 9.71 13.25
CA THR A 660 3.67 10.19 14.63
C THR A 660 3.03 11.57 14.67
N VAL A 661 2.06 11.74 15.57
CA VAL A 661 1.46 13.05 15.87
C VAL A 661 2.17 13.65 17.07
N ILE A 662 2.69 14.88 16.94
CA ILE A 662 3.42 15.59 18.00
C ILE A 662 2.59 16.79 18.46
N GLY A 663 2.54 17.03 19.77
CA GLY A 663 1.92 18.21 20.39
C GLY A 663 2.86 19.17 21.06
N GLY A 664 2.29 20.25 21.62
CA GLY A 664 3.02 21.17 22.47
C GLY A 664 2.53 21.10 23.91
N GLU A 665 3.50 20.91 24.81
CA GLU A 665 3.46 20.94 26.27
C GLU A 665 2.46 19.99 26.96
N GLY A 666 2.88 19.55 28.14
CA GLY A 666 2.30 18.46 28.91
C GLY A 666 3.34 18.08 29.95
N ASP A 667 3.51 18.95 30.95
CA ASP A 667 4.36 18.64 32.10
C ASP A 667 3.66 17.58 32.97
N GLY A 668 4.39 16.55 33.33
CA GLY A 668 3.91 15.49 34.22
C GLY A 668 4.02 15.95 35.67
N GLY A 669 2.88 16.08 36.36
CA GLY A 669 2.87 16.37 37.80
C GLY A 669 1.57 15.94 38.47
N ASP A 670 1.65 14.89 39.28
CA ASP A 670 0.63 14.48 40.25
C ASP A 670 0.45 15.53 41.36
N GLY A 671 -0.81 15.83 41.70
CA GLY A 671 -1.31 16.29 43.02
C GLY A 671 -0.91 17.68 43.54
N ASP A 672 -1.86 18.58 43.81
CA ASP A 672 -2.55 18.71 45.12
C ASP A 672 -3.48 19.95 45.14
N GLU A 673 -4.50 19.92 46.01
CA GLU A 673 -5.46 21.02 46.19
C GLU A 673 -4.88 22.27 46.90
N SER A 674 -5.54 23.41 46.67
CA SER A 674 -5.75 24.59 47.55
C SER A 674 -4.94 25.87 47.29
N GLY A 675 -5.65 27.02 47.32
CA GLY A 675 -5.08 28.33 47.65
C GLY A 675 -5.57 29.55 46.85
N ASP A 676 -6.53 30.28 47.42
CA ASP A 676 -7.06 31.56 46.93
C ASP A 676 -6.08 32.72 47.27
N SER A 677 -5.58 33.49 46.28
CA SER A 677 -5.19 34.91 46.46
C SER A 677 -4.88 35.61 45.12
N ALA A 678 -5.38 36.85 44.99
CA ALA A 678 -5.20 37.72 43.84
C ALA A 678 -3.95 38.62 43.95
N GLY A 679 -3.21 38.79 42.84
CA GLY A 679 -2.20 39.86 42.69
C GLY A 679 -1.24 39.74 41.49
N GLU A 680 -1.48 40.59 40.48
CA GLU A 680 -0.53 41.23 39.52
C GLU A 680 0.34 40.41 38.53
N GLN A 681 0.02 40.62 37.24
CA GLN A 681 0.86 40.62 36.03
C GLN A 681 1.94 39.54 35.86
N GLY A 682 1.61 38.57 35.01
CA GLY A 682 2.56 37.88 34.13
C GLY A 682 2.46 36.36 34.22
N GLU A 683 1.60 35.74 33.41
CA GLU A 683 1.76 34.32 33.02
C GLU A 683 0.78 33.97 31.90
N LEU A 684 1.32 33.56 30.75
CA LEU A 684 0.57 32.96 29.65
C LEU A 684 0.48 31.44 29.93
N GLU A 685 -0.24 31.05 30.98
CA GLU A 685 -0.67 29.67 31.13
C GLU A 685 -1.82 29.42 30.14
N LEU A 686 -1.56 28.59 29.13
CA LEU A 686 -2.55 28.23 28.12
C LEU A 686 -2.68 26.70 28.09
N PRO A 687 -3.89 26.13 28.00
CA PRO A 687 -4.11 24.68 28.02
C PRO A 687 -3.63 23.99 26.74
N ASP A 688 -3.19 22.73 26.86
CA ASP A 688 -2.60 21.95 25.79
C ASP A 688 -3.64 21.26 24.89
N LEU A 689 -3.23 20.98 23.65
CA LEU A 689 -4.03 20.17 22.72
C LEU A 689 -3.99 18.71 23.21
N PRO A 690 -5.12 18.00 23.31
CA PRO A 690 -5.11 16.58 23.67
C PRO A 690 -4.60 15.78 22.47
N ILE A 691 -3.30 15.47 22.50
CA ILE A 691 -2.61 14.82 21.39
C ILE A 691 -3.10 13.40 21.17
N GLU A 692 -3.45 12.70 22.24
CA GLU A 692 -4.05 11.36 22.18
C GLU A 692 -5.36 11.40 21.37
N ASP A 693 -6.26 12.35 21.67
CA ASP A 693 -7.53 12.52 20.93
C ASP A 693 -7.29 12.89 19.45
N ILE A 694 -6.31 13.75 19.17
CA ILE A 694 -5.97 14.14 17.80
C ILE A 694 -5.36 12.95 17.04
N SER A 695 -4.51 12.18 17.70
CA SER A 695 -3.86 11.00 17.15
C SER A 695 -4.88 9.93 16.81
N GLU A 696 -5.77 9.59 17.75
CA GLU A 696 -6.86 8.64 17.54
C GLU A 696 -7.83 9.13 16.44
N ALA A 697 -8.13 10.43 16.37
CA ALA A 697 -8.96 10.96 15.30
C ALA A 697 -8.27 10.93 13.91
N VAL A 698 -6.94 11.08 13.84
CA VAL A 698 -6.18 10.88 12.60
C VAL A 698 -6.20 9.40 12.22
N TYR A 699 -5.97 8.49 13.15
CA TYR A 699 -5.99 7.04 12.90
C TYR A 699 -7.40 6.55 12.49
N ALA A 700 -8.46 7.00 13.17
CA ALA A 700 -9.85 6.67 12.84
C ALA A 700 -10.27 7.16 11.44
N ALA A 701 -9.66 8.24 10.93
CA ALA A 701 -9.94 8.76 9.60
C ALA A 701 -9.27 7.94 8.46
N ILE A 702 -8.33 7.05 8.77
CA ILE A 702 -7.55 6.28 7.78
C ILE A 702 -8.43 5.50 6.81
N PRO A 703 -9.35 4.60 7.25
CA PRO A 703 -10.09 3.73 6.34
C PRO A 703 -10.89 4.52 5.31
N LYS A 704 -11.43 5.67 5.75
CA LYS A 704 -12.28 6.56 4.96
C LYS A 704 -11.48 7.46 4.02
N LYS A 705 -10.29 7.94 4.42
CA LYS A 705 -9.48 8.90 3.64
C LYS A 705 -8.48 8.24 2.71
N LEU A 706 -7.84 7.18 3.20
CA LEU A 706 -6.85 6.43 2.44
C LEU A 706 -7.52 5.34 1.61
N GLY A 707 -8.66 4.79 2.05
CA GLY A 707 -9.44 3.81 1.30
C GLY A 707 -8.90 2.39 1.54
N ASP A 708 -9.59 1.62 2.37
CA ASP A 708 -9.20 0.23 2.71
C ASP A 708 -9.77 -0.82 1.76
N ARG A 709 -10.56 -0.42 0.77
CA ARG A 709 -11.27 -1.37 -0.09
C ARG A 709 -10.50 -1.85 -1.31
N ASP A 710 -9.55 -1.08 -1.84
CA ASP A 710 -8.93 -1.41 -3.13
C ASP A 710 -7.74 -2.37 -2.98
N TYR A 711 -6.95 -2.29 -1.89
CA TYR A 711 -5.77 -3.15 -1.71
C TYR A 711 -6.14 -4.63 -1.66
N TRP A 712 -7.08 -5.00 -0.79
CA TRP A 712 -7.53 -6.39 -0.68
C TRP A 712 -8.28 -6.85 -1.92
N HIS A 713 -8.98 -5.94 -2.61
CA HIS A 713 -9.73 -6.27 -3.82
C HIS A 713 -8.83 -6.55 -5.03
N ASP A 714 -7.79 -5.75 -5.25
CA ASP A 714 -6.82 -5.99 -6.32
C ASP A 714 -5.97 -7.23 -6.02
N TRP A 715 -5.58 -7.40 -4.76
CA TRP A 715 -4.82 -8.56 -4.33
C TRP A 715 -5.62 -9.89 -4.42
N ALA A 716 -6.92 -9.86 -4.11
CA ALA A 716 -7.77 -11.03 -4.25
C ALA A 716 -7.99 -11.46 -5.72
N LYS A 717 -7.82 -10.56 -6.70
CA LYS A 717 -7.81 -10.92 -8.13
C LYS A 717 -6.56 -11.71 -8.52
N ASP A 718 -5.41 -11.36 -7.96
CA ASP A 718 -4.17 -12.08 -8.22
C ASP A 718 -4.21 -13.48 -7.60
N VAL A 719 -4.81 -13.62 -6.41
CA VAL A 719 -5.05 -14.94 -5.80
C VAL A 719 -6.02 -15.77 -6.61
N ALA A 720 -7.13 -15.20 -7.09
CA ALA A 720 -8.07 -15.95 -7.92
C ALA A 720 -7.33 -16.57 -9.12
N ARG A 721 -6.41 -15.81 -9.75
CA ARG A 721 -5.55 -16.30 -10.82
C ARG A 721 -4.60 -17.41 -10.36
N ILE A 722 -4.06 -17.32 -9.14
CA ILE A 722 -3.20 -18.36 -8.56
C ILE A 722 -4.02 -19.63 -8.25
N ALA A 723 -5.24 -19.49 -7.72
CA ALA A 723 -6.15 -20.59 -7.47
C ALA A 723 -6.53 -21.33 -8.75
N GLU A 724 -6.87 -20.59 -9.82
CA GLU A 724 -7.11 -21.17 -11.15
C GLU A 724 -5.91 -21.99 -11.65
N ARG A 725 -4.68 -21.50 -11.44
CA ARG A 725 -3.46 -22.23 -11.82
C ARG A 725 -3.23 -23.47 -10.97
N ILE A 726 -3.42 -23.39 -9.67
CA ILE A 726 -3.27 -24.54 -8.75
C ILE A 726 -4.32 -25.61 -9.08
N ILE A 727 -5.57 -25.23 -9.31
CA ILE A 727 -6.65 -26.14 -9.71
C ILE A 727 -6.29 -26.83 -11.03
N ALA A 728 -5.87 -26.07 -12.05
CA ALA A 728 -5.44 -26.62 -13.33
C ALA A 728 -4.25 -27.59 -13.17
N ARG A 729 -3.29 -27.25 -12.30
CA ARG A 729 -2.14 -28.09 -12.01
C ARG A 729 -2.53 -29.39 -11.32
N ILE A 730 -3.35 -29.35 -10.27
CA ILE A 730 -3.84 -30.56 -9.59
C ILE A 730 -4.59 -31.42 -10.60
N HIS A 731 -5.44 -30.82 -11.44
CA HIS A 731 -6.15 -31.53 -12.50
C HIS A 731 -5.21 -32.24 -13.48
N ASP A 732 -4.10 -31.61 -13.87
CA ASP A 732 -3.08 -32.22 -14.72
C ASP A 732 -2.29 -33.33 -13.98
N LEU A 733 -1.99 -33.12 -12.69
CA LEU A 733 -1.28 -34.10 -11.87
C LEU A 733 -2.09 -35.38 -11.72
N ILE A 734 -3.41 -35.31 -11.51
CA ILE A 734 -4.27 -36.49 -11.34
C ILE A 734 -4.52 -37.27 -12.64
N GLN A 735 -4.04 -36.81 -13.81
CA GLN A 735 -4.11 -37.57 -15.06
C GLN A 735 -3.06 -38.70 -15.13
N GLN A 736 -2.04 -38.69 -14.29
CA GLN A 736 -1.01 -39.73 -14.28
C GLN A 736 -1.49 -40.96 -13.51
N PRO A 737 -1.20 -42.20 -13.94
CA PRO A 737 -1.75 -43.40 -13.31
C PRO A 737 -1.43 -43.55 -11.81
N GLU A 738 -0.22 -43.15 -11.39
CA GLU A 738 0.23 -43.30 -10.00
C GLU A 738 -0.45 -42.28 -9.06
N THR A 739 -0.59 -41.03 -9.49
CA THR A 739 -1.27 -39.97 -8.74
C THR A 739 -2.79 -40.08 -8.82
N ARG A 740 -3.34 -40.63 -9.91
CA ARG A 740 -4.77 -40.89 -10.06
C ARG A 740 -5.28 -41.83 -8.98
N GLN A 741 -4.54 -42.90 -8.70
CA GLN A 741 -4.93 -43.84 -7.65
C GLN A 741 -5.01 -43.17 -6.28
N VAL A 742 -3.99 -42.36 -5.94
CA VAL A 742 -3.96 -41.59 -4.68
C VAL A 742 -5.15 -40.62 -4.60
N PHE A 743 -5.46 -39.95 -5.70
CA PHE A 743 -6.59 -39.03 -5.76
C PHE A 743 -7.94 -39.74 -5.67
N ASP A 744 -8.12 -40.88 -6.34
CA ASP A 744 -9.36 -41.66 -6.26
C ASP A 744 -9.60 -42.19 -4.85
N GLU A 745 -8.53 -42.60 -4.14
CA GLU A 745 -8.59 -42.95 -2.71
C GLU A 745 -9.01 -41.73 -1.87
N PHE A 746 -8.40 -40.56 -2.09
CA PHE A 746 -8.76 -39.31 -1.41
C PHE A 746 -10.22 -38.90 -1.66
N LEU A 747 -10.66 -38.86 -2.93
CA LEU A 747 -12.03 -38.52 -3.32
C LEU A 747 -13.02 -39.45 -2.63
N LYS A 748 -12.72 -40.75 -2.59
CA LYS A 748 -13.58 -41.72 -1.91
C LYS A 748 -13.68 -41.44 -0.41
N GLY A 749 -12.56 -41.14 0.26
CA GLY A 749 -12.59 -40.80 1.68
C GLY A 749 -13.31 -39.49 2.02
N VAL A 750 -13.22 -38.48 1.14
CA VAL A 750 -14.02 -37.25 1.27
C VAL A 750 -15.50 -37.52 1.08
N GLN A 751 -15.88 -38.35 0.10
CA GLN A 751 -17.27 -38.74 -0.13
C GLN A 751 -17.87 -39.48 1.08
N ASP A 752 -17.07 -40.34 1.69
CA ASP A 752 -17.44 -41.14 2.86
C ASP A 752 -17.45 -40.30 4.16
N THR A 753 -16.64 -39.25 4.27
CA THR A 753 -16.55 -38.41 5.48
C THR A 753 -17.47 -37.19 5.48
N ILE A 754 -17.67 -36.57 4.31
CA ILE A 754 -18.38 -35.30 4.16
C ILE A 754 -19.72 -35.53 3.47
N ASN A 755 -19.73 -35.85 2.18
CA ASN A 755 -20.97 -36.05 1.45
C ASN A 755 -20.76 -36.92 0.20
N PRO A 756 -21.57 -37.97 -0.04
CA PRO A 756 -21.46 -38.80 -1.24
C PRO A 756 -21.61 -38.05 -2.57
N ALA A 757 -22.18 -36.84 -2.55
CA ALA A 757 -22.36 -35.99 -3.73
C ALA A 757 -21.10 -35.18 -4.12
N VAL A 758 -20.01 -35.22 -3.33
CA VAL A 758 -18.75 -34.57 -3.68
C VAL A 758 -18.19 -35.22 -4.95
N ASP A 759 -18.03 -34.41 -6.00
CA ASP A 759 -17.44 -34.83 -7.27
C ASP A 759 -15.92 -34.54 -7.32
N GLU A 760 -15.29 -34.99 -8.41
CA GLU A 760 -13.85 -34.78 -8.64
C GLU A 760 -13.47 -33.29 -8.66
N ALA A 761 -14.31 -32.43 -9.22
CA ALA A 761 -14.04 -31.00 -9.29
C ALA A 761 -14.03 -30.38 -7.88
N ALA A 762 -15.02 -30.71 -7.05
CA ALA A 762 -15.09 -30.27 -5.67
C ALA A 762 -13.89 -30.76 -4.83
N ALA A 763 -13.46 -32.02 -5.02
CA ALA A 763 -12.30 -32.57 -4.32
C ALA A 763 -10.97 -31.91 -4.74
N VAL A 764 -10.78 -31.61 -6.03
CA VAL A 764 -9.64 -30.81 -6.51
C VAL A 764 -9.66 -29.42 -5.90
N GLU A 765 -10.82 -28.79 -5.86
CA GLU A 765 -10.98 -27.46 -5.29
C GLU A 765 -10.67 -27.44 -3.78
N MET A 766 -11.06 -28.49 -3.04
CA MET A 766 -10.68 -28.65 -1.63
C MET A 766 -9.16 -28.73 -1.41
N LEU A 767 -8.44 -29.47 -2.26
CA LEU A 767 -6.97 -29.54 -2.20
C LEU A 767 -6.33 -28.19 -2.54
N ALA A 768 -6.83 -27.49 -3.56
CA ALA A 768 -6.36 -26.16 -3.91
C ALA A 768 -6.59 -25.15 -2.78
N GLN A 769 -7.76 -25.18 -2.15
CA GLN A 769 -8.07 -24.38 -0.96
C GLN A 769 -7.08 -24.67 0.17
N HIS A 770 -6.83 -25.94 0.48
CA HIS A 770 -5.85 -26.31 1.50
C HIS A 770 -4.46 -25.75 1.18
N GLN A 771 -3.96 -25.93 -0.05
CA GLN A 771 -2.64 -25.45 -0.47
C GLN A 771 -2.50 -23.93 -0.34
N ILE A 772 -3.56 -23.18 -0.62
CA ILE A 772 -3.57 -21.73 -0.54
C ILE A 772 -3.69 -21.25 0.91
N THR A 773 -4.57 -21.89 1.70
CA THR A 773 -4.96 -21.42 3.03
C THR A 773 -4.00 -21.85 4.13
N ARG A 774 -3.39 -23.03 4.01
CA ARG A 774 -2.43 -23.54 4.99
C ARG A 774 -1.31 -22.54 5.31
N PRO A 775 -0.61 -21.95 4.33
CA PRO A 775 0.46 -21.00 4.64
C PRO A 775 -0.08 -19.65 5.13
N VAL A 776 -1.32 -19.27 4.76
CA VAL A 776 -2.00 -18.11 5.37
C VAL A 776 -2.20 -18.33 6.87
N PHE A 777 -2.72 -19.49 7.28
CA PHE A 777 -2.91 -19.80 8.69
C PHE A 777 -1.58 -19.94 9.44
N GLN A 778 -0.55 -20.49 8.79
CA GLN A 778 0.80 -20.54 9.35
C GLN A 778 1.38 -19.14 9.56
N ALA A 779 1.20 -18.23 8.59
CA ALA A 779 1.64 -16.84 8.68
C ALA A 779 0.84 -16.04 9.72
N LEU A 780 -0.47 -16.29 9.84
CA LEU A 780 -1.33 -15.67 10.86
C LEU A 780 -0.97 -16.12 12.27
N PHE A 781 -0.40 -17.31 12.42
CA PHE A 781 -0.16 -17.97 13.68
C PHE A 781 1.20 -18.67 13.74
N PRO A 782 2.32 -17.92 13.64
CA PRO A 782 3.66 -18.49 13.51
C PRO A 782 4.12 -19.29 14.75
N ASP A 783 3.63 -18.91 15.94
CA ASP A 783 3.90 -19.64 17.18
C ASP A 783 3.04 -20.92 17.34
N ARG A 784 2.21 -21.25 16.35
CA ARG A 784 1.24 -22.37 16.42
C ARG A 784 1.62 -23.48 15.47
N SER A 785 1.71 -24.69 16.00
CA SER A 785 1.74 -25.94 15.24
C SER A 785 0.36 -26.34 14.68
N PHE A 786 -0.55 -25.37 14.43
CA PHE A 786 -1.94 -25.64 14.02
C PHE A 786 -1.99 -26.56 12.80
N VAL A 787 -1.17 -26.24 11.82
CA VAL A 787 -1.07 -26.97 10.55
C VAL A 787 -0.60 -28.41 10.75
N ASP A 788 0.33 -28.62 11.68
CA ASP A 788 0.98 -29.91 11.90
C ASP A 788 0.24 -30.78 12.92
N GLU A 789 -0.66 -30.20 13.73
CA GLU A 789 -1.48 -30.91 14.73
C GLU A 789 -2.93 -31.13 14.30
N ASN A 790 -3.46 -30.33 13.36
CA ASN A 790 -4.84 -30.49 12.90
C ASN A 790 -5.00 -31.76 12.02
N PRO A 791 -5.92 -32.67 12.36
CA PRO A 791 -6.03 -33.97 11.68
C PRO A 791 -6.44 -33.86 10.21
N VAL A 792 -7.27 -32.88 9.86
CA VAL A 792 -7.70 -32.64 8.47
C VAL A 792 -6.52 -32.06 7.68
N SER A 793 -5.85 -31.05 8.21
CA SER A 793 -4.67 -30.42 7.58
C SER A 793 -3.59 -31.43 7.24
N ARG A 794 -3.22 -32.31 8.18
CA ARG A 794 -2.23 -33.37 7.97
C ARG A 794 -2.63 -34.34 6.85
N SER A 795 -3.91 -34.68 6.78
CA SER A 795 -4.42 -35.63 5.78
C SER A 795 -4.43 -35.01 4.39
N MET A 796 -4.84 -33.75 4.26
CA MET A 796 -4.78 -32.99 3.00
C MET A 796 -3.34 -32.81 2.52
N GLU A 797 -2.42 -32.47 3.44
CA GLU A 797 -1.00 -32.29 3.11
C GLU A 797 -0.36 -33.58 2.60
N ALA A 798 -0.67 -34.72 3.23
CA ALA A 798 -0.17 -36.03 2.80
C ALA A 798 -0.57 -36.35 1.34
N VAL A 799 -1.77 -35.96 0.91
CA VAL A 799 -2.22 -36.11 -0.47
C VAL A 799 -1.43 -35.19 -1.40
N ILE A 800 -1.27 -33.91 -1.05
CA ILE A 800 -0.49 -32.95 -1.86
C ILE A 800 0.97 -33.42 -2.02
N GLU A 801 1.64 -33.84 -0.95
CA GLU A 801 3.02 -34.35 -1.00
C GLU A 801 3.16 -35.59 -1.91
N HIS A 802 2.12 -36.43 -1.98
CA HIS A 802 2.10 -37.57 -2.91
C HIS A 802 1.91 -37.12 -4.36
N LEU A 803 1.06 -36.12 -4.60
CA LEU A 803 0.83 -35.54 -5.93
C LEU A 803 2.06 -34.79 -6.44
N ASP A 804 2.84 -34.17 -5.54
CA ASP A 804 3.91 -33.21 -5.89
C ASP A 804 5.34 -33.75 -5.82
N ARG A 805 5.50 -35.08 -5.72
CA ARG A 805 6.78 -35.77 -5.45
C ARG A 805 7.88 -35.59 -6.53
N HIS A 806 7.65 -34.80 -7.60
CA HIS A 806 8.43 -34.81 -8.84
C HIS A 806 8.79 -33.47 -9.53
N ARG A 807 8.70 -32.25 -8.93
CA ARG A 807 9.31 -30.95 -9.44
C ARG A 807 8.80 -29.71 -8.65
N VAL A 808 9.08 -28.45 -9.05
CA VAL A 808 10.17 -27.52 -8.65
C VAL A 808 9.50 -26.23 -8.12
N ASP A 809 10.07 -25.62 -7.08
CA ASP A 809 9.58 -24.49 -6.27
C ASP A 809 9.42 -23.12 -6.98
N SER A 810 9.34 -23.03 -8.31
CA SER A 810 9.46 -21.73 -9.01
C SER A 810 8.19 -20.87 -9.02
N GLU A 811 7.04 -21.41 -8.62
CA GLU A 811 5.75 -20.70 -8.64
C GLU A 811 5.37 -20.12 -7.26
N THR A 812 6.17 -20.36 -6.21
CA THR A 812 5.88 -19.89 -4.86
C THR A 812 6.27 -18.44 -4.63
N ALA A 813 7.09 -17.80 -5.46
CA ALA A 813 7.61 -16.45 -5.17
C ALA A 813 6.54 -15.35 -5.04
N GLU A 814 5.48 -15.38 -5.87
CA GLU A 814 4.34 -14.44 -5.75
C GLU A 814 3.49 -14.75 -4.50
N LEU A 815 3.36 -16.03 -4.15
CA LEU A 815 2.67 -16.50 -2.95
C LEU A 815 3.47 -16.22 -1.67
N GLU A 816 4.79 -16.33 -1.70
CA GLU A 816 5.71 -16.07 -0.59
C GLU A 816 5.73 -14.59 -0.25
N ALA A 817 5.78 -13.70 -1.25
CA ALA A 817 5.64 -12.27 -1.00
C ALA A 817 4.29 -11.95 -0.33
N PHE A 818 3.24 -12.66 -0.71
CA PHE A 818 1.94 -12.56 -0.06
C PHE A 818 1.96 -13.09 1.38
N TYR A 819 2.43 -14.33 1.60
CA TYR A 819 2.47 -14.94 2.92
C TYR A 819 3.33 -14.11 3.89
N GLU A 820 4.43 -13.53 3.39
CA GLU A 820 5.25 -12.60 4.15
C GLU A 820 4.46 -11.33 4.54
N SER A 821 3.64 -10.79 3.63
CA SER A 821 2.77 -9.65 3.96
C SER A 821 1.70 -9.96 5.01
N ILE A 822 1.16 -11.19 5.02
CA ILE A 822 0.25 -11.64 6.08
C ILE A 822 1.01 -11.84 7.38
N HIS A 823 2.19 -12.44 7.32
CA HIS A 823 3.03 -12.67 8.48
C HIS A 823 3.39 -11.35 9.16
N GLU A 824 3.79 -10.33 8.39
CA GLU A 824 4.01 -8.96 8.89
C GLU A 824 2.74 -8.41 9.59
N ARG A 825 1.56 -8.54 8.97
CA ARG A 825 0.29 -8.08 9.57
C ARG A 825 -0.11 -8.84 10.83
N ALA A 826 0.12 -10.15 10.86
CA ALA A 826 -0.19 -11.01 11.98
C ALA A 826 0.72 -10.75 13.19
N ALA A 827 2.01 -10.49 12.93
CA ALA A 827 2.98 -10.08 13.93
C ALA A 827 2.61 -8.73 14.58
N LEU A 828 1.99 -7.83 13.80
CA LEU A 828 1.54 -6.51 14.25
C LEU A 828 0.16 -6.55 14.94
N ALA A 829 -0.68 -7.56 14.65
CA ALA A 829 -1.97 -7.75 15.29
C ALA A 829 -1.80 -8.34 16.71
N LYS A 830 -1.53 -7.47 17.69
CA LYS A 830 -1.25 -7.88 19.08
C LYS A 830 -2.49 -8.17 19.91
N SER A 831 -3.64 -7.58 19.57
CA SER A 831 -4.92 -7.84 20.25
C SER A 831 -5.72 -8.95 19.57
N GLU A 832 -6.50 -9.71 20.35
CA GLU A 832 -7.38 -10.77 19.83
C GLU A 832 -8.44 -10.21 18.87
N LYS A 833 -8.94 -9.00 19.14
CA LYS A 833 -9.87 -8.26 18.26
C LYS A 833 -9.23 -7.92 16.92
N SER A 834 -8.01 -7.39 16.90
CA SER A 834 -7.28 -7.06 15.67
C SER A 834 -7.01 -8.31 14.82
N ARG A 835 -6.70 -9.45 15.46
CA ARG A 835 -6.54 -10.73 14.76
C ARG A 835 -7.85 -11.21 14.15
N GLN A 836 -8.97 -11.09 14.87
CA GLN A 836 -10.30 -11.44 14.33
C GLN A 836 -10.71 -10.53 13.18
N ASP A 837 -10.45 -9.21 13.27
CA ASP A 837 -10.72 -8.27 12.18
C ASP A 837 -9.85 -8.56 10.95
N LEU A 838 -8.59 -8.98 11.16
CA LEU A 838 -7.71 -9.44 10.08
C LEU A 838 -8.25 -10.72 9.41
N ILE A 839 -8.67 -11.72 10.19
CA ILE A 839 -9.28 -12.96 9.67
C ILE A 839 -10.58 -12.65 8.93
N LYS A 840 -11.42 -11.77 9.48
CA LYS A 840 -12.66 -11.34 8.84
C LYS A 840 -12.41 -10.57 7.55
N GLY A 841 -11.41 -9.68 7.55
CA GLY A 841 -10.98 -8.95 6.36
C GLY A 841 -10.48 -9.89 5.27
N LEU A 842 -9.64 -10.87 5.62
CA LEU A 842 -9.22 -11.97 4.75
C LEU A 842 -10.43 -12.75 4.23
N TYR A 843 -11.35 -13.14 5.11
CA TYR A 843 -12.58 -13.83 4.73
C TYR A 843 -13.42 -13.07 3.70
N GLU A 844 -13.74 -11.81 3.99
CA GLU A 844 -14.63 -10.99 3.16
C GLU A 844 -14.02 -10.59 1.81
N SER A 845 -12.71 -10.39 1.77
CA SER A 845 -12.04 -9.84 0.58
C SER A 845 -11.35 -10.90 -0.28
N PHE A 846 -10.60 -11.81 0.34
CA PHE A 846 -9.81 -12.83 -0.34
C PHE A 846 -10.68 -14.02 -0.75
N PHE A 847 -11.44 -14.62 0.17
CA PHE A 847 -12.17 -15.86 -0.13
C PHE A 847 -13.40 -15.64 -1.02
N ARG A 848 -14.18 -14.59 -0.77
CA ARG A 848 -15.33 -14.26 -1.65
C ARG A 848 -14.92 -13.95 -3.08
N THR A 849 -13.70 -13.49 -3.31
CA THR A 849 -13.20 -13.16 -4.63
C THR A 849 -12.50 -14.35 -5.28
N ALA A 850 -11.68 -15.09 -4.53
CA ALA A 850 -10.92 -16.24 -5.04
C ALA A 850 -11.77 -17.51 -5.22
N PHE A 851 -12.77 -17.74 -4.36
CA PHE A 851 -13.64 -18.92 -4.37
C PHE A 851 -15.11 -18.49 -4.39
N LYS A 852 -15.46 -17.68 -5.39
CA LYS A 852 -16.77 -17.01 -5.46
C LYS A 852 -17.94 -18.00 -5.52
N ASP A 853 -17.85 -19.04 -6.34
CA ASP A 853 -18.93 -20.01 -6.53
C ASP A 853 -19.22 -20.77 -5.23
N LEU A 854 -18.16 -21.15 -4.51
CA LEU A 854 -18.24 -21.76 -3.18
C LEU A 854 -18.82 -20.79 -2.13
N ALA A 855 -18.35 -19.53 -2.10
CA ALA A 855 -18.84 -18.53 -1.16
C ALA A 855 -20.33 -18.20 -1.36
N ASP A 856 -20.78 -18.17 -2.62
CA ASP A 856 -22.19 -17.96 -3.00
C ASP A 856 -23.05 -19.19 -2.69
N GLN A 857 -22.52 -20.42 -2.83
CA GLN A 857 -23.21 -21.66 -2.47
C GLN A 857 -23.36 -21.87 -0.96
N LEU A 858 -22.33 -21.52 -0.18
CA LEU A 858 -22.28 -21.81 1.26
C LEU A 858 -22.96 -20.75 2.12
N GLY A 859 -23.11 -19.52 1.62
CA GLY A 859 -23.86 -18.47 2.31
C GLY A 859 -23.39 -18.21 3.75
N ILE A 860 -22.10 -18.38 4.06
CA ILE A 860 -21.56 -18.22 5.42
C ILE A 860 -21.86 -16.80 5.91
N VAL A 861 -22.65 -16.71 6.96
CA VAL A 861 -23.06 -15.45 7.58
C VAL A 861 -22.43 -15.34 8.96
N TYR A 862 -21.75 -14.23 9.22
CA TYR A 862 -21.27 -13.93 10.55
C TYR A 862 -22.45 -13.57 11.47
N THR A 863 -22.67 -14.36 12.51
CA THR A 863 -23.73 -14.11 13.48
C THR A 863 -23.37 -12.95 14.39
N PRO A 864 -24.22 -11.92 14.54
CA PRO A 864 -23.99 -10.82 15.50
C PRO A 864 -23.76 -11.36 16.91
N ILE A 865 -22.77 -10.80 17.62
CA ILE A 865 -22.35 -11.29 18.94
C ILE A 865 -23.48 -11.16 19.95
N GLU A 866 -24.28 -10.09 19.85
CA GLU A 866 -25.43 -9.81 20.71
C GLU A 866 -26.47 -10.95 20.64
N ILE A 867 -26.67 -11.53 19.46
CA ILE A 867 -27.59 -12.67 19.25
C ILE A 867 -26.98 -13.96 19.81
N VAL A 868 -25.68 -14.18 19.57
CA VAL A 868 -24.97 -15.37 20.09
C VAL A 868 -24.99 -15.39 21.61
N ASP A 869 -24.62 -14.28 22.24
CA ASP A 869 -24.60 -14.14 23.69
C ASP A 869 -26.01 -14.33 24.28
N PHE A 870 -27.03 -13.73 23.66
CA PHE A 870 -28.42 -13.92 24.08
C PHE A 870 -28.86 -15.39 24.03
N ILE A 871 -28.50 -16.12 22.97
CA ILE A 871 -28.82 -17.55 22.83
C ILE A 871 -28.12 -18.37 23.92
N LEU A 872 -26.82 -18.15 24.14
CA LEU A 872 -26.04 -18.92 25.12
C LEU A 872 -26.54 -18.67 26.55
N GLN A 873 -26.79 -17.41 26.92
CA GLN A 873 -27.36 -17.06 28.21
C GLN A 873 -28.78 -17.64 28.38
N SER A 874 -29.59 -17.59 27.32
CA SER A 874 -30.94 -18.16 27.34
C SER A 874 -30.94 -19.69 27.46
N ALA A 875 -30.00 -20.37 26.81
CA ALA A 875 -29.82 -21.81 26.94
C ALA A 875 -29.41 -22.18 28.38
N ASP A 876 -28.48 -21.45 29.00
CA ASP A 876 -28.09 -21.66 30.40
C ASP A 876 -29.26 -21.43 31.37
N VAL A 877 -30.01 -20.34 31.18
CA VAL A 877 -31.18 -20.01 31.99
C VAL A 877 -32.26 -21.09 31.86
N ALA A 878 -32.57 -21.53 30.63
CA ALA A 878 -33.53 -22.60 30.40
C ALA A 878 -33.04 -23.92 31.03
N LEU A 879 -31.75 -24.23 30.92
CA LEU A 879 -31.17 -25.44 31.49
C LEU A 879 -31.31 -25.45 33.02
N HIS A 880 -31.04 -24.30 33.64
CA HIS A 880 -31.11 -24.14 35.08
C HIS A 880 -32.55 -24.21 35.57
N LYS A 881 -33.46 -23.52 34.89
CA LYS A 881 -34.88 -23.43 35.25
C LYS A 881 -35.60 -24.78 35.16
N HIS A 882 -35.32 -25.55 34.10
CA HIS A 882 -36.08 -26.76 33.78
C HIS A 882 -35.42 -28.05 34.28
N PHE A 883 -34.08 -28.09 34.33
CA PHE A 883 -33.34 -29.30 34.72
C PHE A 883 -32.45 -29.10 35.95
N GLY A 884 -32.33 -27.89 36.48
CA GLY A 884 -31.46 -27.59 37.62
C GLY A 884 -29.96 -27.60 37.30
N HIS A 885 -29.58 -27.70 36.03
CA HIS A 885 -28.20 -27.75 35.56
C HIS A 885 -27.77 -26.43 34.90
N ARG A 886 -26.48 -26.13 34.92
CA ARG A 886 -25.84 -25.01 34.19
C ARG A 886 -24.99 -25.55 33.04
N LEU A 887 -24.70 -24.71 32.04
CA LEU A 887 -23.82 -25.06 30.93
C LEU A 887 -22.43 -25.50 31.42
N SER A 888 -21.97 -25.01 32.57
CA SER A 888 -20.70 -25.39 33.20
C SER A 888 -20.70 -26.79 33.84
N ASP A 889 -21.86 -27.36 34.17
CA ASP A 889 -21.94 -28.59 34.98
C ASP A 889 -21.48 -29.83 34.21
N GLU A 890 -20.99 -30.85 34.94
CA GLU A 890 -20.48 -32.10 34.36
C GLU A 890 -21.56 -32.86 33.58
N GLN A 891 -21.17 -33.54 32.49
CA GLN A 891 -22.05 -34.31 31.61
C GLN A 891 -23.07 -33.47 30.80
N VAL A 892 -23.03 -32.15 30.90
CA VAL A 892 -23.78 -31.25 30.02
C VAL A 892 -22.99 -31.05 28.73
N HIS A 893 -23.21 -31.92 27.76
CA HIS A 893 -22.60 -31.83 26.43
C HIS A 893 -23.29 -30.76 25.57
N VAL A 894 -22.51 -29.83 25.05
CA VAL A 894 -22.98 -28.75 24.16
C VAL A 894 -22.45 -28.99 22.75
N LEU A 895 -23.35 -29.00 21.77
CA LEU A 895 -23.02 -29.18 20.36
C LEU A 895 -23.47 -27.97 19.54
N ASP A 896 -22.54 -27.46 18.73
CA ASP A 896 -22.83 -26.57 17.61
C ASP A 896 -22.70 -27.34 16.28
N PRO A 897 -23.82 -27.81 15.69
CA PRO A 897 -23.80 -28.64 14.48
C PRO A 897 -23.46 -27.87 13.20
N PHE A 898 -23.41 -26.54 13.24
CA PHE A 898 -23.20 -25.67 12.08
C PHE A 898 -22.32 -24.47 12.49
N THR A 899 -21.10 -24.77 12.94
CA THR A 899 -20.36 -23.80 13.76
C THR A 899 -19.83 -22.60 13.00
N GLY A 900 -19.72 -22.68 11.67
CA GLY A 900 -19.22 -21.60 10.83
C GLY A 900 -17.81 -21.21 11.27
N THR A 901 -17.65 -19.99 11.76
CA THR A 901 -16.38 -19.47 12.29
C THR A 901 -16.12 -19.81 13.76
N GLY A 902 -16.91 -20.70 14.37
CA GLY A 902 -16.74 -21.15 15.76
C GLY A 902 -17.31 -20.19 16.80
N THR A 903 -18.18 -19.25 16.41
CA THR A 903 -18.56 -18.11 17.26
C THR A 903 -19.29 -18.54 18.53
N PHE A 904 -20.24 -19.48 18.47
CA PHE A 904 -20.97 -19.94 19.66
C PHE A 904 -20.04 -20.58 20.70
N ILE A 905 -19.18 -21.50 20.27
CA ILE A 905 -18.23 -22.17 21.17
C ILE A 905 -17.18 -21.18 21.72
N THR A 906 -16.69 -20.27 20.87
CA THR A 906 -15.76 -19.21 21.26
C THR A 906 -16.36 -18.31 22.35
N ARG A 907 -17.57 -17.79 22.14
CA ARG A 907 -18.26 -16.95 23.11
C ARG A 907 -18.55 -17.69 24.40
N LEU A 908 -18.98 -18.96 24.32
CA LEU A 908 -19.21 -19.79 25.49
C LEU A 908 -17.95 -19.93 26.36
N LEU A 909 -16.77 -20.10 25.75
CA LEU A 909 -15.49 -20.16 26.46
C LEU A 909 -15.07 -18.80 27.03
N GLN A 910 -15.36 -17.69 26.34
CA GLN A 910 -14.99 -16.33 26.76
C GLN A 910 -15.82 -15.82 27.94
N HIS A 911 -17.00 -16.38 28.21
CA HIS A 911 -17.90 -15.95 29.28
C HIS A 911 -17.69 -16.76 30.58
N PRO A 912 -17.01 -16.22 31.61
CA PRO A 912 -16.80 -16.91 32.89
C PRO A 912 -18.10 -17.21 33.65
N GLU A 913 -19.17 -16.48 33.37
CA GLU A 913 -20.48 -16.72 33.96
C GLU A 913 -21.18 -17.96 33.38
N LEU A 914 -20.86 -18.34 32.13
CA LEU A 914 -21.44 -19.51 31.48
C LEU A 914 -20.61 -20.77 31.74
N ILE A 915 -19.28 -20.65 31.70
CA ILE A 915 -18.34 -21.74 32.01
C ILE A 915 -17.35 -21.26 33.07
N ARG A 916 -17.43 -21.85 34.26
CA ARG A 916 -16.55 -21.55 35.41
C ARG A 916 -15.10 -21.88 35.06
N ASP A 917 -14.14 -21.06 35.51
CA ASP A 917 -12.70 -21.20 35.21
C ASP A 917 -12.16 -22.61 35.49
N GLU A 918 -12.58 -23.22 36.60
CA GLU A 918 -12.20 -24.58 37.01
C GLU A 918 -12.74 -25.70 36.10
N ASP A 919 -13.82 -25.42 35.36
CA ASP A 919 -14.48 -26.36 34.46
C ASP A 919 -14.05 -26.21 33.00
N VAL A 920 -13.45 -25.06 32.63
CA VAL A 920 -13.11 -24.70 31.24
C VAL A 920 -12.31 -25.81 30.54
N LYS A 921 -11.30 -26.39 31.22
CA LYS A 921 -10.47 -27.47 30.65
C LYS A 921 -11.27 -28.73 30.35
N ARG A 922 -12.07 -29.21 31.32
CA ARG A 922 -12.94 -30.39 31.12
C ARG A 922 -13.94 -30.14 29.99
N LYS A 923 -14.56 -28.96 29.97
CA LYS A 923 -15.52 -28.57 28.93
C LYS A 923 -14.88 -28.61 27.55
N PHE A 924 -13.75 -27.93 27.38
CA PHE A 924 -13.00 -27.89 26.14
C PHE A 924 -12.56 -29.28 25.64
N GLU A 925 -12.04 -30.13 26.52
CA GLU A 925 -11.47 -31.43 26.13
C GLU A 925 -12.52 -32.52 25.87
N GLN A 926 -13.71 -32.43 26.49
CA GLN A 926 -14.63 -33.58 26.59
C GLN A 926 -16.10 -33.27 26.27
N GLU A 927 -16.57 -32.04 26.52
CA GLU A 927 -18.02 -31.76 26.57
C GLU A 927 -18.49 -30.66 25.59
N LEU A 928 -17.57 -29.97 24.91
CA LEU A 928 -17.86 -29.05 23.82
C LEU A 928 -17.60 -29.71 22.48
N HIS A 929 -18.57 -29.59 21.56
CA HIS A 929 -18.56 -30.27 20.25
C HIS A 929 -18.96 -29.28 19.16
N ALA A 930 -18.30 -29.35 18.00
CA ALA A 930 -18.58 -28.48 16.88
C ALA A 930 -18.39 -29.20 15.55
N ASN A 931 -19.34 -29.00 14.63
CA ASN A 931 -19.29 -29.56 13.28
C ASN A 931 -19.28 -28.43 12.26
N GLU A 932 -18.53 -28.62 11.18
CA GLU A 932 -18.53 -27.74 10.02
C GLU A 932 -18.33 -28.57 8.76
N ILE A 933 -19.00 -28.21 7.66
CA ILE A 933 -18.87 -28.89 6.37
C ILE A 933 -17.82 -28.22 5.48
N VAL A 934 -17.56 -26.92 5.71
CA VAL A 934 -16.67 -26.10 4.89
C VAL A 934 -15.26 -26.11 5.49
N LEU A 935 -14.29 -26.60 4.73
CA LEU A 935 -12.89 -26.74 5.16
C LEU A 935 -12.30 -25.45 5.75
N LEU A 936 -12.52 -24.31 5.08
CA LEU A 936 -12.01 -23.03 5.55
C LEU A 936 -12.66 -22.59 6.87
N ALA A 937 -13.99 -22.67 6.94
CA ALA A 937 -14.72 -22.30 8.15
C ALA A 937 -14.31 -23.20 9.32
N TYR A 938 -14.07 -24.49 9.04
CA TYR A 938 -13.52 -25.45 9.99
C TYR A 938 -12.16 -25.00 10.54
N TYR A 939 -11.22 -24.55 9.69
CA TYR A 939 -9.94 -24.04 10.17
C TYR A 939 -10.09 -22.76 11.01
N VAL A 940 -10.91 -21.81 10.57
CA VAL A 940 -11.17 -20.58 11.33
C VAL A 940 -11.79 -20.88 12.69
N ALA A 941 -12.79 -21.76 12.74
CA ALA A 941 -13.45 -22.17 13.97
C ALA A 941 -12.48 -22.81 14.95
N THR A 942 -11.67 -23.77 14.48
CA THR A 942 -10.67 -24.46 15.31
C THR A 942 -9.71 -23.46 15.96
N VAL A 943 -9.14 -22.57 15.15
CA VAL A 943 -8.22 -21.53 15.59
C VAL A 943 -8.86 -20.58 16.61
N ASN A 944 -10.10 -20.15 16.37
CA ASN A 944 -10.81 -19.23 17.26
C ASN A 944 -11.11 -19.88 18.61
N ILE A 945 -11.60 -21.13 18.60
CA ILE A 945 -11.94 -21.90 19.81
C ILE A 945 -10.68 -22.17 20.65
N GLU A 946 -9.58 -22.60 20.02
CA GLU A 946 -8.30 -22.82 20.71
C GLU A 946 -7.72 -21.52 21.29
N SER A 947 -7.88 -20.40 20.58
CA SER A 947 -7.42 -19.08 21.06
C SER A 947 -8.22 -18.63 22.28
N ALA A 948 -9.54 -18.77 22.23
CA ALA A 948 -10.44 -18.40 23.32
C ALA A 948 -10.16 -19.21 24.59
N PHE A 949 -9.87 -20.51 24.44
CA PHE A 949 -9.46 -21.37 25.55
C PHE A 949 -8.16 -20.89 26.23
N ARG A 950 -7.15 -20.52 25.44
CA ARG A 950 -5.86 -20.01 25.97
C ARG A 950 -6.02 -18.66 26.67
N ALA A 951 -6.83 -17.76 26.13
CA ALA A 951 -7.10 -16.44 26.71
C ALA A 951 -7.68 -16.53 28.14
N ARG A 952 -8.31 -17.66 28.49
CA ARG A 952 -8.88 -17.94 29.82
C ARG A 952 -7.84 -18.40 30.86
N GLY A 953 -6.53 -18.27 30.58
CA GLY A 953 -5.46 -18.51 31.57
C GLY A 953 -4.79 -19.89 31.50
N ASN A 954 -5.06 -20.68 30.45
CA ASN A 954 -4.39 -21.96 30.22
C ASN A 954 -3.14 -21.78 29.34
N ALA A 955 -1.96 -21.98 29.92
CA ALA A 955 -0.67 -21.70 29.26
C ALA A 955 -0.24 -22.77 28.24
N GLU A 956 -0.80 -23.98 28.29
CA GLU A 956 -0.48 -25.07 27.37
C GLU A 956 -1.32 -24.99 26.10
N PHE A 957 -0.69 -25.14 24.94
CA PHE A 957 -1.39 -25.33 23.67
C PHE A 957 -2.08 -26.69 23.68
N LEU A 958 -3.40 -26.69 23.42
CA LEU A 958 -4.21 -27.91 23.31
C LEU A 958 -5.07 -27.81 22.05
N SER A 959 -4.93 -28.78 21.15
CA SER A 959 -5.83 -28.90 19.99
C SER A 959 -7.25 -29.17 20.46
N PHE A 960 -8.25 -28.51 19.87
CA PHE A 960 -9.65 -28.72 20.23
C PHE A 960 -10.15 -30.09 19.72
N PRO A 961 -10.41 -31.07 20.61
CA PRO A 961 -10.75 -32.44 20.20
C PRO A 961 -12.21 -32.58 19.75
N GLY A 962 -13.06 -31.60 20.09
CA GLY A 962 -14.49 -31.60 19.77
C GLY A 962 -14.83 -31.12 18.35
N MET A 963 -13.85 -30.65 17.57
CA MET A 963 -14.06 -30.20 16.19
C MET A 963 -14.08 -31.35 15.20
N VAL A 964 -15.11 -31.40 14.34
CA VAL A 964 -15.29 -32.39 13.26
C VAL A 964 -15.58 -31.69 11.93
N LEU A 965 -14.88 -32.09 10.86
CA LEU A 965 -15.22 -31.74 9.48
C LEU A 965 -16.19 -32.79 8.92
N THR A 966 -17.46 -32.43 8.77
CA THR A 966 -18.52 -33.37 8.33
C THR A 966 -19.79 -32.63 7.90
N ASP A 967 -20.65 -33.30 7.13
CA ASP A 967 -22.04 -32.91 6.95
C ASP A 967 -22.88 -33.51 8.08
N THR A 968 -23.30 -32.67 9.04
CA THR A 968 -24.05 -33.11 10.22
C THR A 968 -25.31 -33.92 9.88
N PHE A 969 -25.99 -33.63 8.76
CA PHE A 969 -27.17 -34.38 8.36
C PHE A 969 -26.79 -35.79 7.90
N GLN A 970 -25.79 -35.89 7.02
CA GLN A 970 -25.28 -37.15 6.49
C GLN A 970 -24.70 -38.06 7.58
N MET A 971 -23.97 -37.50 8.54
CA MET A 971 -23.31 -38.20 9.66
C MET A 971 -24.27 -39.07 10.51
N THR A 972 -25.58 -38.84 10.40
CA THR A 972 -26.60 -39.56 11.18
C THR A 972 -27.51 -40.48 10.36
N GLU A 973 -27.29 -40.57 9.05
CA GLU A 973 -28.03 -41.43 8.12
C GLU A 973 -27.60 -42.90 8.27
N SER A 974 -28.53 -43.83 8.05
CA SER A 974 -28.30 -45.28 8.22
C SER A 974 -27.33 -45.87 7.19
N ASP A 975 -27.24 -45.25 6.00
CA ASP A 975 -26.39 -45.68 4.89
C ASP A 975 -25.00 -44.99 4.88
N ASP A 976 -24.64 -44.28 5.96
CA ASP A 976 -23.39 -43.54 6.03
C ASP A 976 -22.16 -44.48 6.04
N LEU A 977 -21.23 -44.23 5.12
CA LEU A 977 -20.02 -45.03 4.94
C LEU A 977 -18.89 -44.43 5.79
N VAL A 978 -18.53 -45.05 6.91
CA VAL A 978 -17.40 -44.56 7.70
C VAL A 978 -16.08 -44.88 7.00
N ASP A 979 -15.46 -43.88 6.39
CA ASP A 979 -14.07 -43.99 5.93
C ASP A 979 -13.11 -44.13 7.11
N ARG A 980 -12.13 -45.02 7.00
CA ARG A 980 -11.07 -45.24 8.01
C ARG A 980 -9.68 -45.04 7.44
N VAL A 981 -9.57 -44.58 6.19
CA VAL A 981 -8.35 -44.56 5.42
C VAL A 981 -7.86 -43.13 5.18
N VAL A 982 -8.73 -42.21 4.76
CA VAL A 982 -8.31 -40.85 4.37
C VAL A 982 -8.39 -39.86 5.51
N LEU A 983 -9.45 -39.89 6.32
CA LEU A 983 -9.64 -38.99 7.47
C LEU A 983 -9.86 -39.73 8.81
N PRO A 984 -8.97 -40.67 9.20
CA PRO A 984 -9.20 -41.59 10.32
C PRO A 984 -9.38 -40.89 11.67
N GLU A 985 -8.58 -39.87 11.96
CA GLU A 985 -8.67 -39.14 13.24
C GLU A 985 -9.94 -38.26 13.31
N ASN A 986 -10.35 -37.63 12.21
CA ASN A 986 -11.60 -36.87 12.11
C ASN A 986 -12.81 -37.79 12.32
N ASN A 987 -12.80 -38.96 11.67
CA ASN A 987 -13.91 -39.90 11.74
C ASN A 987 -14.01 -40.56 13.13
N ALA A 988 -12.88 -40.78 13.80
CA ALA A 988 -12.88 -41.17 15.21
C ALA A 988 -13.43 -40.09 16.16
N ARG A 989 -13.34 -38.79 15.80
CA ARG A 989 -14.02 -37.71 16.53
C ARG A 989 -15.53 -37.74 16.26
N ALA A 990 -15.95 -37.92 15.01
CA ALA A 990 -17.37 -38.05 14.62
C ALA A 990 -18.05 -39.26 15.30
N GLU A 991 -17.43 -40.45 15.24
CA GLU A 991 -17.92 -41.67 15.90
C GLU A 991 -18.07 -41.45 17.42
N ARG A 992 -17.11 -40.78 18.07
CA ARG A 992 -17.23 -40.44 19.50
C ARG A 992 -18.39 -39.49 19.74
N GLN A 993 -18.50 -38.41 18.98
CA GLN A 993 -19.57 -37.42 19.13
C GLN A 993 -20.97 -38.04 18.97
N ASN A 994 -21.15 -38.92 17.97
CA ASN A 994 -22.42 -39.60 17.74
C ASN A 994 -22.87 -40.48 18.92
N ASN A 995 -21.93 -41.03 19.69
CA ASN A 995 -22.22 -41.86 20.86
C ASN A 995 -22.43 -41.06 22.16
N LEU A 996 -22.27 -39.73 22.15
CA LEU A 996 -22.45 -38.89 23.35
C LEU A 996 -23.92 -38.48 23.56
N PRO A 997 -24.37 -38.37 24.83
CA PRO A 997 -25.69 -37.85 25.15
C PRO A 997 -25.68 -36.32 25.08
N ILE A 998 -25.94 -35.76 23.90
CA ILE A 998 -25.97 -34.30 23.69
C ILE A 998 -27.18 -33.71 24.42
N LYS A 999 -26.92 -32.73 25.30
CA LYS A 999 -27.95 -32.10 26.14
C LYS A 999 -28.41 -30.77 25.58
N VAL A 1000 -27.48 -30.00 25.00
CA VAL A 1000 -27.73 -28.65 24.50
C VAL A 1000 -27.21 -28.55 23.07
N ILE A 1001 -28.09 -28.14 22.16
CA ILE A 1001 -27.75 -27.85 20.77
C ILE A 1001 -27.94 -26.35 20.54
N VAL A 1002 -26.88 -25.66 20.14
CA VAL A 1002 -26.90 -24.22 19.82
C VAL A 1002 -26.46 -24.00 18.38
N GLY A 1003 -26.75 -22.85 17.78
CA GLY A 1003 -26.15 -22.50 16.49
C GLY A 1003 -26.98 -21.59 15.59
N ASN A 1004 -26.44 -21.36 14.39
CA ASN A 1004 -27.10 -20.65 13.29
C ASN A 1004 -27.13 -21.59 12.06
N PRO A 1005 -28.16 -22.44 11.92
CA PRO A 1005 -28.24 -23.38 10.80
C PRO A 1005 -28.38 -22.66 9.44
N PRO A 1006 -27.96 -23.27 8.33
CA PRO A 1006 -28.01 -22.64 7.01
C PRO A 1006 -29.44 -22.43 6.49
N TYR A 1007 -29.66 -21.33 5.74
CA TYR A 1007 -30.97 -20.99 5.16
C TYR A 1007 -30.97 -21.25 3.64
N SER A 1008 -31.54 -22.37 3.18
CA SER A 1008 -31.53 -22.70 1.76
C SER A 1008 -32.69 -23.59 1.34
N VAL A 1009 -33.42 -23.12 0.32
CA VAL A 1009 -34.46 -23.86 -0.40
C VAL A 1009 -33.94 -24.16 -1.82
N THR A 1010 -32.92 -25.01 -1.96
CA THR A 1010 -32.38 -25.33 -3.29
C THR A 1010 -33.11 -26.49 -3.95
N GLN A 1011 -33.58 -26.26 -5.19
CA GLN A 1011 -33.88 -27.32 -6.15
C GLN A 1011 -32.57 -27.98 -6.58
N GLY A 1012 -32.30 -29.20 -6.12
CA GLY A 1012 -31.12 -30.00 -6.49
C GLY A 1012 -30.09 -30.25 -5.39
N GLY A 1013 -30.35 -29.90 -4.13
CA GLY A 1013 -29.46 -30.22 -3.00
C GLY A 1013 -29.41 -31.71 -2.64
N ALA A 1014 -28.46 -32.07 -1.77
CA ALA A 1014 -28.33 -33.41 -1.20
C ALA A 1014 -29.64 -33.87 -0.54
N LYS A 1015 -29.95 -35.15 -0.71
CA LYS A 1015 -31.12 -35.80 -0.12
C LYS A 1015 -30.67 -36.64 1.06
N TYR A 1016 -31.32 -36.45 2.20
CA TYR A 1016 -31.06 -37.20 3.42
C TYR A 1016 -32.26 -38.11 3.65
N SER A 1017 -32.11 -39.40 3.39
CA SER A 1017 -33.24 -40.33 3.27
C SER A 1017 -34.01 -40.45 4.58
N ASP A 1018 -33.31 -40.68 5.68
CA ASP A 1018 -33.91 -40.86 7.00
C ASP A 1018 -34.47 -39.53 7.51
N LEU A 1019 -33.68 -38.46 7.45
CA LEU A 1019 -34.10 -37.13 7.90
C LEU A 1019 -35.30 -36.59 7.10
N ASP A 1020 -35.28 -36.69 5.77
CA ASP A 1020 -36.39 -36.23 4.92
C ASP A 1020 -37.64 -37.12 5.11
N THR A 1021 -37.46 -38.41 5.39
CA THR A 1021 -38.58 -39.30 5.77
C THR A 1021 -39.20 -38.86 7.09
N ASN A 1022 -38.39 -38.55 8.11
CA ASN A 1022 -38.88 -38.03 9.39
C ASN A 1022 -39.66 -36.72 9.22
N ILE A 1023 -39.20 -35.80 8.36
CA ILE A 1023 -39.95 -34.58 8.01
C ILE A 1023 -41.28 -34.94 7.32
N GLY A 1024 -41.26 -35.92 6.42
CA GLY A 1024 -42.43 -36.46 5.73
C GLY A 1024 -43.50 -36.96 6.71
N GLU A 1025 -43.09 -37.75 7.70
CA GLU A 1025 -43.96 -38.39 8.66
C GLU A 1025 -44.44 -37.46 9.78
N THR A 1026 -43.70 -36.39 10.06
CA THR A 1026 -44.02 -35.37 11.08
C THR A 1026 -44.58 -34.09 10.44
N TYR A 1027 -43.72 -33.17 10.04
CA TYR A 1027 -44.08 -31.81 9.64
C TYR A 1027 -44.97 -31.79 8.39
N ALA A 1028 -44.64 -32.59 7.37
CA ALA A 1028 -45.40 -32.62 6.12
C ALA A 1028 -46.75 -33.32 6.28
N ARG A 1029 -46.85 -34.32 7.16
CA ARG A 1029 -48.10 -35.04 7.46
C ARG A 1029 -49.19 -34.12 8.00
N TYR A 1030 -48.84 -33.19 8.89
CA TYR A 1030 -49.79 -32.27 9.52
C TYR A 1030 -49.97 -30.95 8.76
N SER A 1031 -49.29 -30.76 7.62
CA SER A 1031 -49.47 -29.59 6.77
C SER A 1031 -50.62 -29.76 5.78
N THR A 1032 -51.51 -28.77 5.72
CA THR A 1032 -52.66 -28.72 4.80
C THR A 1032 -52.34 -28.04 3.46
N ALA A 1033 -51.13 -27.48 3.31
CA ALA A 1033 -50.70 -26.82 2.07
C ALA A 1033 -50.44 -27.83 0.94
N THR A 1034 -50.78 -27.47 -0.30
CA THR A 1034 -50.48 -28.29 -1.49
C THR A 1034 -48.99 -28.28 -1.81
N LEU A 1035 -48.32 -27.13 -1.68
CA LEU A 1035 -46.88 -26.99 -1.91
C LEU A 1035 -46.13 -27.09 -0.57
N LYS A 1036 -45.36 -28.16 -0.37
CA LYS A 1036 -44.68 -28.47 0.89
C LYS A 1036 -43.15 -28.31 0.83
N ASN A 1037 -42.62 -27.78 -0.26
CA ASN A 1037 -41.17 -27.71 -0.50
C ASN A 1037 -40.41 -26.94 0.59
N SER A 1038 -41.02 -25.91 1.18
CA SER A 1038 -40.37 -25.13 2.23
C SER A 1038 -40.13 -25.90 3.53
N LEU A 1039 -40.80 -27.04 3.75
CA LEU A 1039 -40.57 -27.91 4.91
C LEU A 1039 -39.21 -28.63 4.86
N TYR A 1040 -38.59 -28.68 3.69
CA TYR A 1040 -37.29 -29.31 3.47
C TYR A 1040 -36.17 -28.27 3.34
N ASP A 1041 -36.42 -27.02 3.75
CA ASP A 1041 -35.37 -26.01 3.91
C ASP A 1041 -34.35 -26.50 4.96
N SER A 1042 -33.06 -26.23 4.75
CA SER A 1042 -31.98 -26.68 5.61
C SER A 1042 -32.14 -26.28 7.09
N TYR A 1043 -32.74 -25.11 7.39
CA TYR A 1043 -32.98 -24.74 8.79
C TYR A 1043 -34.12 -25.54 9.45
N ILE A 1044 -35.11 -26.02 8.68
CA ILE A 1044 -36.16 -26.91 9.19
C ILE A 1044 -35.61 -28.33 9.37
N ARG A 1045 -34.74 -28.79 8.45
CA ARG A 1045 -33.95 -30.01 8.64
C ARG A 1045 -33.12 -29.96 9.91
N ALA A 1046 -32.48 -28.82 10.20
CA ALA A 1046 -31.77 -28.61 11.46
C ALA A 1046 -32.66 -28.76 12.70
N PHE A 1047 -33.89 -28.22 12.68
CA PHE A 1047 -34.84 -28.44 13.77
C PHE A 1047 -35.22 -29.91 13.93
N ARG A 1048 -35.55 -30.61 12.84
CA ARG A 1048 -35.89 -32.04 12.90
C ARG A 1048 -34.72 -32.87 13.43
N TRP A 1049 -33.54 -32.67 12.85
CA TRP A 1049 -32.31 -33.34 13.24
C TRP A 1049 -31.98 -33.10 14.71
N ALA A 1050 -32.02 -31.85 15.18
CA ALA A 1050 -31.73 -31.51 16.57
C ALA A 1050 -32.76 -32.15 17.52
N THR A 1051 -34.04 -32.17 17.15
CA THR A 1051 -35.11 -32.81 17.94
C THR A 1051 -34.89 -34.31 18.05
N ASP A 1052 -34.46 -34.96 16.97
CA ASP A 1052 -34.14 -36.38 16.94
C ASP A 1052 -32.87 -36.67 17.74
N ARG A 1053 -31.85 -35.81 17.66
CA ARG A 1053 -30.56 -35.96 18.34
C ARG A 1053 -30.64 -35.92 19.87
N ILE A 1054 -31.60 -35.17 20.42
CA ILE A 1054 -31.86 -35.09 21.87
C ILE A 1054 -32.95 -36.05 22.35
N SER A 1055 -33.53 -36.86 21.45
CA SER A 1055 -34.59 -37.82 21.78
C SER A 1055 -34.07 -39.06 22.49
N GLU A 1056 -34.95 -39.76 23.22
CA GLU A 1056 -34.63 -41.03 23.90
C GLU A 1056 -34.17 -42.11 22.90
N ASP A 1057 -34.75 -42.12 21.70
CA ASP A 1057 -34.52 -43.14 20.67
C ASP A 1057 -33.12 -43.10 20.05
N LYS A 1058 -32.37 -42.00 20.24
CA LYS A 1058 -31.01 -41.79 19.71
C LYS A 1058 -29.97 -41.59 20.81
N GLY A 1059 -30.21 -42.13 22.01
CA GLY A 1059 -29.25 -42.20 23.11
C GLY A 1059 -29.28 -41.01 24.07
N GLY A 1060 -30.25 -40.10 23.95
CA GLY A 1060 -30.54 -39.07 24.95
C GLY A 1060 -31.37 -39.62 26.13
N ASP A 1061 -31.49 -38.85 27.20
CA ASP A 1061 -32.38 -39.14 28.33
C ASP A 1061 -33.77 -38.51 28.18
N GLY A 1062 -34.12 -38.09 26.95
CA GLY A 1062 -35.39 -37.41 26.62
C GLY A 1062 -35.47 -35.96 27.08
N ASN A 1063 -34.43 -35.45 27.74
CA ASN A 1063 -34.35 -34.09 28.26
C ASN A 1063 -33.29 -33.29 27.50
N GLY A 1064 -33.61 -32.11 27.00
CA GLY A 1064 -32.63 -31.30 26.29
C GLY A 1064 -33.12 -29.94 25.85
N ILE A 1065 -32.18 -29.15 25.31
CA ILE A 1065 -32.42 -27.79 24.82
C ILE A 1065 -31.93 -27.67 23.38
N VAL A 1066 -32.77 -27.10 22.52
CA VAL A 1066 -32.38 -26.66 21.17
C VAL A 1066 -32.54 -25.15 21.10
N ALA A 1067 -31.46 -24.43 20.76
CA ALA A 1067 -31.43 -22.98 20.80
C ALA A 1067 -30.80 -22.42 19.50
N PHE A 1068 -31.64 -21.94 18.58
CA PHE A 1068 -31.20 -21.51 17.25
C PHE A 1068 -31.60 -20.08 16.91
N VAL A 1069 -30.79 -19.44 16.08
CA VAL A 1069 -31.23 -18.29 15.26
C VAL A 1069 -31.53 -18.79 13.84
N THR A 1070 -32.77 -18.64 13.37
CA THR A 1070 -33.21 -19.17 12.07
C THR A 1070 -33.99 -18.15 11.25
N ASN A 1071 -34.28 -18.50 10.00
CA ASN A 1071 -35.29 -17.81 9.20
C ASN A 1071 -36.64 -17.89 9.93
N GLY A 1072 -37.20 -16.74 10.35
CA GLY A 1072 -38.47 -16.67 11.09
C GLY A 1072 -39.73 -16.90 10.26
N GLY A 1073 -39.60 -17.19 8.96
CA GLY A 1073 -40.74 -17.34 8.04
C GLY A 1073 -41.68 -18.49 8.39
N TRP A 1074 -41.23 -19.47 9.17
CA TRP A 1074 -42.07 -20.59 9.61
C TRP A 1074 -43.14 -20.20 10.64
N ILE A 1075 -42.95 -19.09 11.37
CA ILE A 1075 -43.84 -18.64 12.45
C ILE A 1075 -45.27 -18.40 11.92
N ASP A 1076 -45.39 -17.90 10.69
CA ASP A 1076 -46.67 -17.53 10.07
C ASP A 1076 -46.83 -18.11 8.64
N GLY A 1077 -46.02 -19.12 8.30
CA GLY A 1077 -46.07 -19.75 6.97
C GLY A 1077 -47.23 -20.73 6.81
N ASP A 1078 -47.85 -20.75 5.62
CA ASP A 1078 -48.95 -21.68 5.29
C ASP A 1078 -48.51 -23.15 5.33
N ALA A 1079 -47.37 -23.46 4.69
CA ALA A 1079 -46.85 -24.82 4.62
C ALA A 1079 -46.30 -25.33 5.97
N THR A 1080 -45.94 -24.43 6.89
CA THR A 1080 -45.31 -24.73 8.17
C THR A 1080 -46.28 -24.90 9.34
N ALA A 1081 -47.60 -24.91 9.09
CA ALA A 1081 -48.60 -25.22 10.12
C ALA A 1081 -48.36 -26.58 10.79
N GLY A 1082 -48.00 -27.60 10.00
CA GLY A 1082 -47.65 -28.92 10.54
C GLY A 1082 -46.35 -28.91 11.35
N PHE A 1083 -45.37 -28.09 10.96
CA PHE A 1083 -44.14 -27.88 11.73
C PHE A 1083 -44.43 -27.24 13.10
N ARG A 1084 -45.23 -26.17 13.13
CA ARG A 1084 -45.66 -25.51 14.38
C ARG A 1084 -46.40 -26.47 15.32
N LYS A 1085 -47.31 -27.28 14.77
CA LYS A 1085 -47.99 -28.32 15.54
C LYS A 1085 -47.00 -29.30 16.17
N CYS A 1086 -46.08 -29.84 15.38
CA CYS A 1086 -45.10 -30.79 15.88
C CYS A 1086 -44.17 -30.17 16.93
N LEU A 1087 -43.78 -28.90 16.80
CA LEU A 1087 -43.00 -28.24 17.87
C LEU A 1087 -43.77 -28.23 19.19
N GLN A 1088 -45.08 -27.94 19.18
CA GLN A 1088 -45.92 -27.96 20.38
C GLN A 1088 -46.08 -29.36 20.97
N ASP A 1089 -46.08 -30.39 20.13
CA ASP A 1089 -46.17 -31.78 20.59
C ASP A 1089 -44.82 -32.30 21.14
N ASP A 1090 -43.71 -31.91 20.51
CA ASP A 1090 -42.37 -32.44 20.79
C ASP A 1090 -41.68 -31.75 21.99
N PHE A 1091 -42.07 -30.53 22.35
CA PHE A 1091 -41.41 -29.70 23.36
C PHE A 1091 -42.36 -29.18 24.45
N SER A 1092 -41.90 -29.13 25.70
CA SER A 1092 -42.68 -28.66 26.85
C SER A 1092 -42.76 -27.12 26.90
N HIS A 1093 -41.69 -26.43 26.52
CA HIS A 1093 -41.63 -24.97 26.43
C HIS A 1093 -40.96 -24.51 25.14
N ILE A 1094 -41.58 -23.52 24.49
CA ILE A 1094 -41.14 -22.98 23.21
C ILE A 1094 -41.06 -21.46 23.32
N TYR A 1095 -39.85 -20.91 23.33
CA TYR A 1095 -39.61 -19.47 23.35
C TYR A 1095 -39.25 -19.00 21.94
N VAL A 1096 -40.04 -18.07 21.39
CA VAL A 1096 -39.84 -17.48 20.07
C VAL A 1096 -39.69 -15.98 20.18
N PHE A 1097 -38.46 -15.51 20.01
CA PHE A 1097 -38.15 -14.09 19.90
C PHE A 1097 -38.06 -13.72 18.42
N ASN A 1098 -39.14 -13.11 17.90
CA ASN A 1098 -39.22 -12.67 16.51
C ASN A 1098 -38.49 -11.33 16.33
N MET A 1099 -37.34 -11.38 15.67
CA MET A 1099 -36.50 -10.22 15.37
C MET A 1099 -36.89 -9.53 14.05
N ARG A 1100 -37.87 -10.07 13.32
CA ARG A 1100 -38.40 -9.52 12.07
C ARG A 1100 -37.32 -9.32 10.99
N GLY A 1101 -37.43 -8.27 10.17
CA GLY A 1101 -36.44 -7.89 9.17
C GLY A 1101 -36.69 -8.47 7.77
N ASN A 1102 -37.92 -8.88 7.46
CA ASN A 1102 -38.27 -9.41 6.15
C ASN A 1102 -38.25 -8.32 5.05
N GLN A 1103 -37.14 -8.25 4.33
CA GLN A 1103 -36.94 -7.33 3.20
C GLN A 1103 -37.20 -7.99 1.85
N ARG A 1104 -37.97 -9.09 1.82
CA ARG A 1104 -38.66 -9.55 0.60
C ARG A 1104 -40.03 -8.86 0.42
N THR A 1105 -40.46 -8.11 1.42
CA THR A 1105 -41.67 -7.26 1.39
C THR A 1105 -41.37 -5.87 0.81
N SER A 1106 -42.40 -5.04 0.65
CA SER A 1106 -42.27 -3.67 0.15
C SER A 1106 -43.28 -2.73 0.81
N GLY A 1107 -43.09 -1.41 0.65
CA GLY A 1107 -44.01 -0.40 1.17
C GLY A 1107 -44.06 -0.36 2.69
N GLU A 1108 -45.26 -0.25 3.26
CA GLU A 1108 -45.45 -0.13 4.71
C GLU A 1108 -44.95 -1.34 5.48
N LEU A 1109 -45.20 -2.54 4.98
CA LEU A 1109 -44.79 -3.77 5.62
C LEU A 1109 -43.27 -3.87 5.76
N SER A 1110 -42.52 -3.46 4.73
CA SER A 1110 -41.05 -3.40 4.78
C SER A 1110 -40.53 -2.38 5.79
N ARG A 1111 -41.25 -1.27 6.00
CA ARG A 1111 -40.92 -0.27 7.04
C ARG A 1111 -41.16 -0.82 8.43
N GLN A 1112 -42.28 -1.51 8.66
CA GLN A 1112 -42.58 -2.15 9.94
C GLN A 1112 -41.56 -3.24 10.27
N GLU A 1113 -41.23 -4.11 9.31
CA GLU A 1113 -40.20 -5.14 9.47
C GLU A 1113 -38.85 -4.59 9.91
N GLY A 1114 -38.51 -3.37 9.50
CA GLY A 1114 -37.32 -2.66 9.96
C GLY A 1114 -35.99 -3.25 9.46
N GLY A 1115 -34.93 -3.00 10.21
CA GLY A 1115 -33.56 -3.41 9.87
C GLY A 1115 -33.36 -4.92 9.88
N LYS A 1116 -32.47 -5.40 9.00
CA LYS A 1116 -32.06 -6.81 8.91
C LYS A 1116 -30.90 -7.08 9.88
N VAL A 1117 -31.05 -8.00 10.82
CA VAL A 1117 -30.00 -8.29 11.83
C VAL A 1117 -28.70 -8.81 11.21
N PHE A 1118 -28.79 -9.56 10.10
CA PHE A 1118 -27.64 -10.03 9.31
C PHE A 1118 -27.23 -9.07 8.16
N GLY A 1119 -27.74 -7.84 8.12
CA GLY A 1119 -27.36 -6.84 7.11
C GLY A 1119 -27.63 -7.30 5.67
N SER A 1120 -26.60 -7.34 4.81
CA SER A 1120 -26.71 -7.86 3.44
C SER A 1120 -26.69 -9.40 3.37
N GLY A 1121 -26.33 -10.09 4.45
CA GLY A 1121 -26.20 -11.56 4.49
C GLY A 1121 -27.53 -12.31 4.37
N SER A 1122 -28.65 -11.72 4.80
CA SER A 1122 -29.98 -12.31 4.62
C SER A 1122 -31.06 -11.24 4.45
N ARG A 1123 -32.05 -11.51 3.61
CA ARG A 1123 -33.28 -10.70 3.46
C ARG A 1123 -34.51 -11.34 4.12
N ALA A 1124 -34.34 -12.53 4.70
CA ALA A 1124 -35.41 -13.26 5.38
C ALA A 1124 -35.73 -12.60 6.73
N PRO A 1125 -36.96 -12.76 7.26
CA PRO A 1125 -37.20 -12.51 8.68
C PRO A 1125 -36.30 -13.43 9.52
N VAL A 1126 -35.92 -12.99 10.71
CA VAL A 1126 -35.06 -13.74 11.62
C VAL A 1126 -35.77 -13.93 12.96
N ALA A 1127 -35.63 -15.12 13.54
CA ALA A 1127 -36.15 -15.43 14.87
C ALA A 1127 -35.13 -16.23 15.68
N VAL A 1128 -35.02 -15.90 16.97
CA VAL A 1128 -34.32 -16.72 17.95
C VAL A 1128 -35.34 -17.65 18.61
N THR A 1129 -35.05 -18.94 18.63
CA THR A 1129 -35.96 -19.98 19.13
C THR A 1129 -35.24 -20.84 20.16
N ILE A 1130 -35.78 -20.92 21.38
CA ILE A 1130 -35.32 -21.83 22.45
C ILE A 1130 -36.42 -22.86 22.69
N LEU A 1131 -36.10 -24.13 22.48
CA LEU A 1131 -36.99 -25.27 22.64
C LEU A 1131 -36.51 -26.11 23.82
N VAL A 1132 -37.39 -26.36 24.78
CA VAL A 1132 -37.11 -27.18 25.97
C VAL A 1132 -37.91 -28.47 25.86
N ARG A 1133 -37.20 -29.61 25.91
CA ARG A 1133 -37.81 -30.93 25.91
C ARG A 1133 -37.64 -31.56 27.29
N GLU A 1134 -38.75 -31.90 27.94
CA GLU A 1134 -38.77 -32.59 29.23
C GLU A 1134 -39.34 -34.00 29.06
N ALA A 1135 -38.57 -35.00 29.46
CA ALA A 1135 -38.96 -36.40 29.44
C ALA A 1135 -40.21 -36.59 30.31
N GLY A 1136 -41.25 -37.20 29.74
CA GLY A 1136 -42.50 -37.48 30.43
C GLY A 1136 -43.49 -36.32 30.54
N HIS A 1137 -43.22 -35.16 29.91
CA HIS A 1137 -44.22 -34.08 29.80
C HIS A 1137 -45.53 -34.60 29.17
N GLN A 1138 -46.68 -34.19 29.72
CA GLN A 1138 -48.01 -34.60 29.27
C GLN A 1138 -48.84 -33.38 28.88
N GLY A 1139 -49.39 -33.40 27.66
CA GLY A 1139 -50.17 -32.29 27.12
C GLY A 1139 -49.37 -31.41 26.15
N PRO A 1140 -49.99 -30.36 25.60
CA PRO A 1140 -49.34 -29.48 24.63
C PRO A 1140 -48.33 -28.56 25.32
N GLY A 1141 -47.20 -28.35 24.64
CA GLY A 1141 -46.18 -27.39 25.06
C GLY A 1141 -46.68 -25.95 25.19
N THR A 1142 -46.06 -25.20 26.09
CA THR A 1142 -46.35 -23.77 26.30
C THR A 1142 -45.54 -22.93 25.32
N ILE A 1143 -46.23 -22.12 24.52
CA ILE A 1143 -45.61 -21.24 23.52
C ILE A 1143 -45.50 -19.83 24.11
N HIS A 1144 -44.26 -19.36 24.23
CA HIS A 1144 -43.88 -18.02 24.66
C HIS A 1144 -43.40 -17.24 23.44
N TYR A 1145 -44.16 -16.23 23.01
CA TYR A 1145 -43.84 -15.40 21.84
C TYR A 1145 -43.50 -13.97 22.27
N HIS A 1146 -42.48 -13.38 21.65
CA HIS A 1146 -42.14 -11.97 21.80
C HIS A 1146 -41.80 -11.39 20.42
N ASP A 1147 -42.44 -10.28 20.06
CA ASP A 1147 -42.10 -9.50 18.87
C ASP A 1147 -41.20 -8.32 19.28
N ILE A 1148 -40.07 -8.16 18.60
CA ILE A 1148 -39.10 -7.10 18.89
C ILE A 1148 -39.68 -5.69 18.66
N GLY A 1149 -40.69 -5.55 17.79
CA GLY A 1149 -41.36 -4.28 17.50
C GLY A 1149 -41.18 -3.76 16.06
N ASP A 1150 -42.05 -2.82 15.70
CA ASP A 1150 -42.08 -2.18 14.37
C ASP A 1150 -41.02 -1.07 14.22
N TYR A 1151 -40.56 -0.86 12.98
CA TYR A 1151 -39.75 0.30 12.55
C TYR A 1151 -38.35 0.42 13.18
N LEU A 1152 -37.88 -0.61 13.86
CA LEU A 1152 -36.57 -0.63 14.50
C LEU A 1152 -35.44 -0.81 13.48
N SER A 1153 -34.36 -0.05 13.62
CA SER A 1153 -33.14 -0.26 12.83
C SER A 1153 -32.43 -1.57 13.23
N ARG A 1154 -31.37 -1.95 12.51
CA ARG A 1154 -30.59 -3.14 12.88
C ARG A 1154 -29.94 -2.94 14.25
N GLU A 1155 -29.38 -1.75 14.45
CA GLU A 1155 -28.65 -1.37 15.64
C GLU A 1155 -29.57 -1.31 16.86
N ASP A 1156 -30.79 -0.79 16.71
CA ASP A 1156 -31.81 -0.80 17.79
C ASP A 1156 -32.16 -2.24 18.22
N LYS A 1157 -32.35 -3.15 17.24
CA LYS A 1157 -32.68 -4.55 17.51
C LYS A 1157 -31.55 -5.27 18.27
N LEU A 1158 -30.31 -5.03 17.87
CA LEU A 1158 -29.15 -5.61 18.56
C LEU A 1158 -29.00 -5.06 19.98
N ALA A 1159 -29.20 -3.74 20.17
CA ALA A 1159 -29.16 -3.12 21.49
C ALA A 1159 -30.27 -3.62 22.43
N ILE A 1160 -31.48 -3.87 21.92
CA ILE A 1160 -32.57 -4.49 22.69
C ILE A 1160 -32.19 -5.92 23.09
N THR A 1161 -31.60 -6.68 22.18
CA THR A 1161 -31.18 -8.07 22.41
C THR A 1161 -30.10 -8.14 23.48
N GLU A 1162 -29.09 -7.27 23.39
CA GLU A 1162 -28.03 -7.13 24.39
C GLU A 1162 -28.59 -6.72 25.75
N SER A 1163 -29.48 -5.71 25.79
CA SER A 1163 -30.09 -5.22 27.03
C SER A 1163 -30.99 -6.25 27.70
N ALA A 1164 -31.62 -7.14 26.93
CA ALA A 1164 -32.42 -8.23 27.46
C ALA A 1164 -31.56 -9.30 28.15
N GLY A 1165 -30.32 -9.52 27.69
CA GLY A 1165 -29.40 -10.54 28.20
C GLY A 1165 -29.83 -11.97 27.89
N SER A 1166 -30.99 -12.41 28.39
CA SER A 1166 -31.55 -13.75 28.18
C SER A 1166 -33.07 -13.73 28.02
N ILE A 1167 -33.68 -14.92 27.85
CA ILE A 1167 -35.13 -15.08 27.88
C ILE A 1167 -35.82 -14.48 29.12
N GLU A 1168 -35.12 -14.28 30.25
CA GLU A 1168 -35.73 -13.64 31.44
C GLU A 1168 -35.88 -12.12 31.31
N GLY A 1169 -35.09 -11.46 30.46
CA GLY A 1169 -35.17 -10.02 30.21
C GLY A 1169 -36.25 -9.61 29.23
N LEU A 1170 -36.95 -10.57 28.61
CA LEU A 1170 -38.03 -10.32 27.66
C LEU A 1170 -39.42 -10.49 28.28
N SER A 1171 -40.38 -9.70 27.80
CA SER A 1171 -41.80 -9.81 28.18
C SER A 1171 -42.55 -10.74 27.24
N TRP A 1172 -42.88 -11.96 27.70
CA TRP A 1172 -43.48 -12.99 26.86
C TRP A 1172 -45.00 -12.94 26.80
N GLN A 1173 -45.55 -13.07 25.59
CA GLN A 1173 -46.97 -13.39 25.37
C GLN A 1173 -47.14 -14.91 25.25
N THR A 1174 -48.05 -15.49 26.04
CA THR A 1174 -48.41 -16.89 25.86
C THR A 1174 -49.38 -17.03 24.69
N ILE A 1175 -49.06 -17.91 23.74
CA ILE A 1175 -49.88 -18.16 22.55
C ILE A 1175 -50.64 -19.47 22.71
N ILE A 1176 -51.94 -19.43 22.38
CA ILE A 1176 -52.80 -20.60 22.25
C ILE A 1176 -53.09 -20.75 20.76
N PRO A 1177 -52.54 -21.76 20.07
CA PRO A 1177 -52.81 -21.98 18.65
C PRO A 1177 -54.30 -22.25 18.38
N ASN A 1178 -54.79 -21.79 17.24
CA ASN A 1178 -56.14 -22.16 16.76
C ASN A 1178 -56.12 -23.56 16.13
N ASP A 1179 -57.29 -24.08 15.72
CA ASP A 1179 -57.42 -25.40 15.08
C ASP A 1179 -56.60 -25.55 13.78
N ALA A 1180 -56.26 -24.42 13.17
CA ALA A 1180 -55.43 -24.37 11.97
C ALA A 1180 -53.92 -24.35 12.27
N ASN A 1181 -53.55 -24.35 13.55
CA ASN A 1181 -52.18 -24.24 14.07
C ASN A 1181 -51.52 -22.89 13.73
N ASP A 1182 -52.30 -21.81 13.65
CA ASP A 1182 -51.79 -20.44 13.51
C ASP A 1182 -51.34 -19.93 14.89
N TRP A 1183 -50.13 -19.39 15.00
CA TRP A 1183 -49.61 -18.85 16.26
C TRP A 1183 -49.86 -17.36 16.39
N ILE A 1184 -49.55 -16.61 15.32
CA ILE A 1184 -49.84 -15.19 15.20
C ILE A 1184 -50.83 -14.98 14.05
N ASN A 1185 -51.39 -13.78 13.94
CA ASN A 1185 -52.31 -13.42 12.85
C ASN A 1185 -53.48 -14.41 12.67
N GLN A 1186 -53.97 -14.99 13.78
CA GLN A 1186 -54.97 -16.05 13.75
C GLN A 1186 -56.23 -15.63 13.00
N ARG A 1187 -56.68 -16.52 12.11
CA ARG A 1187 -57.92 -16.33 11.36
C ARG A 1187 -59.13 -16.37 12.29
N SER A 1188 -60.17 -15.61 11.94
CA SER A 1188 -61.48 -15.71 12.60
C SER A 1188 -62.27 -16.89 12.04
N ASP A 1189 -62.89 -17.67 12.92
CA ASP A 1189 -63.76 -18.78 12.56
C ASP A 1189 -65.00 -18.32 11.77
N ASP A 1190 -65.43 -17.06 11.97
CA ASP A 1190 -66.54 -16.45 11.23
C ASP A 1190 -66.30 -16.46 9.71
N PHE A 1191 -65.04 -16.44 9.27
CA PHE A 1191 -64.71 -16.49 7.84
C PHE A 1191 -65.08 -17.84 7.21
N GLN A 1192 -65.05 -18.94 7.97
CA GLN A 1192 -65.42 -20.26 7.47
C GLN A 1192 -66.94 -20.44 7.30
N GLU A 1193 -67.75 -19.60 7.95
CA GLU A 1193 -69.21 -19.58 7.75
C GLU A 1193 -69.61 -18.91 6.42
N LEU A 1194 -68.70 -18.16 5.81
CA LEU A 1194 -68.94 -17.51 4.52
C LEU A 1194 -68.92 -18.53 3.38
N LYS A 1195 -69.77 -18.31 2.38
CA LYS A 1195 -69.86 -19.18 1.21
C LYS A 1195 -68.54 -19.17 0.43
N PRO A 1196 -67.89 -20.34 0.19
CA PRO A 1196 -66.60 -20.38 -0.49
C PRO A 1196 -66.73 -19.90 -1.94
N LEU A 1197 -65.70 -19.23 -2.45
CA LEU A 1197 -65.68 -18.80 -3.84
C LEU A 1197 -65.49 -19.99 -4.80
N THR A 1198 -64.65 -20.96 -4.45
CA THR A 1198 -64.38 -22.19 -5.25
C THR A 1198 -64.00 -23.35 -4.34
N GLY A 1199 -64.02 -24.59 -4.84
CA GLY A 1199 -63.33 -25.73 -4.22
C GLY A 1199 -64.21 -26.80 -3.55
N ASN A 1200 -65.53 -26.60 -3.49
CA ASN A 1200 -66.49 -27.63 -3.08
C ASN A 1200 -67.85 -27.43 -3.78
N ASP A 1201 -68.78 -28.37 -3.58
CA ASP A 1201 -70.10 -28.38 -4.24
C ASP A 1201 -71.01 -27.19 -3.84
N ASP A 1202 -70.69 -26.51 -2.73
CA ASP A 1202 -71.40 -25.32 -2.25
C ASP A 1202 -70.63 -24.02 -2.59
N ALA A 1203 -69.68 -24.06 -3.51
CA ALA A 1203 -68.94 -22.87 -3.92
C ALA A 1203 -69.71 -21.99 -4.93
N LEU A 1204 -69.46 -20.67 -4.89
CA LEU A 1204 -70.05 -19.69 -5.82
C LEU A 1204 -69.60 -19.86 -7.28
N PHE A 1205 -68.36 -20.29 -7.49
CA PHE A 1205 -67.76 -20.52 -8.80
C PHE A 1205 -67.24 -21.96 -8.90
N ALA A 1206 -67.48 -22.59 -10.06
CA ALA A 1206 -67.08 -23.98 -10.29
C ALA A 1206 -65.56 -24.16 -10.50
N ILE A 1207 -64.88 -23.15 -11.06
CA ILE A 1207 -63.46 -23.20 -11.40
C ILE A 1207 -62.81 -21.85 -11.11
N ARG A 1208 -61.59 -21.88 -10.56
CA ARG A 1208 -60.66 -20.74 -10.52
C ARG A 1208 -59.42 -21.10 -11.33
N SER A 1209 -58.95 -20.17 -12.15
CA SER A 1209 -57.65 -20.26 -12.81
C SER A 1209 -56.87 -18.97 -12.55
N ASN A 1210 -55.54 -19.09 -12.42
CA ASN A 1210 -54.65 -17.94 -12.35
C ASN A 1210 -54.01 -17.78 -13.75
N PRO A 1211 -54.27 -16.68 -14.49
CA PRO A 1211 -53.82 -16.55 -15.87
C PRO A 1211 -52.29 -16.47 -16.03
N ASP A 1212 -51.55 -16.22 -14.95
CA ASP A 1212 -50.08 -16.09 -14.96
C ASP A 1212 -49.32 -17.42 -14.87
N PHE A 1213 -50.01 -18.57 -14.96
CA PHE A 1213 -49.40 -19.91 -14.94
C PHE A 1213 -49.76 -20.74 -16.20
N SER A 1214 -49.82 -20.10 -17.38
CA SER A 1214 -49.84 -20.76 -18.69
C SER A 1214 -48.47 -20.80 -19.34
#